data_AF-A0A139PER5-F1
#
_entry.id   AF-A0A139PER5-F1
#
_cell.length_a   1.000
_cell.length_b   1.000
_cell.length_c   1.000
_cell.angle_alpha   90.00
_cell.angle_beta   90.00
_cell.angle_gamma   90.00
#
_symmetry.space_group_name_H-M   'P 1'
#
loop_
_entity.id
_entity.type
_entity.pdbx_description
1 polymer ?
#
loop_
_entity_poly.entity_id
_entity_poly.type
_entity_poly.pdbx_seq_one_letter_code
_entity_poly.pdbx_strand_id
1 'polypeptide(L)'
;MKNKRLVKSISYSLLAFLCVLIVLSQQVNADTITAGSGNRIHFINTKAKSGSDAILLESNGHYALIDMGEDYDFPDGSDPRYPSRWGISMRNYQVLEDRLIRHLDQVGVKKLDFIIGTHVHSDHIGGADEILNRYQVGKFYLKKYSDDRITANWGLWDNLFNYDNALRAAQKRGVTLIQNISDEDSHLKLGDMDIQLYNYKNEYDDEGNLKKVRDDNSNSIVSVVTVAGKRIYLGGDLDNAEGAEDKLGPVIGKVDMMKWNHHYDATVSNTINFLENLSPKMIVQTTGGDINLASTREYLQTKNIQVLHASSQTQDATVFDISDKGFANVSNTFPDIPVVDEKWYQEDGYWKYRLADGEMAIGWKEIGGATYFFNGKGQMQAGRWLYVNDGWDPYSKGNWYYLNADGKMRTGGWFKLGGYWYYIQSDGARRFSELSEIGGKKYLFAADGKMLTGNQFFNGKKMFFSESGALQTAGKPSTWQKIDSDWYFYDEDGLKTIGKKNINGSTYYFNQEGVMQTGWAFVDGHWNYFASSGAMKTGWIKDQDTWYYLDKDGIMLTGKQEINSTRYYLNASGAMQTGWKWQDNSWYFYTNSGAMKTGWIKDNEKWYYLNQDGIMQTGKQEINGIRYYLNASGAMQTGWKWQDNSWYFYTNSGAMKTGWLKDNESWYYLNPETGIMVVGSKEIDGKTYFFKSSGIMQVGWQWSNDSWHYYTESGAPQTGWLKNGDAWYYLEGKEGVMLVGLHQVDGKQYYFSGSGAMQTGWKWFDNHYRYFESNGAMKTGWIKDKGIWYYLNPEDGIMLVGLHKVNGEHYYFDETGAMETGWKQLDGNWYYFQADGSLLKNATTPDGYKVNEEGIWKQAVAVVNDEADQSEKKQEANSSSTEQPKQDSNLEANASEKKEKE
;
A
#
# COMPACT_ATOMS: atom_id res chain seq x y z
N MET A 1 2.95 -19.79 9.85
CA MET A 1 2.20 -20.48 10.93
C MET A 1 0.74 -20.05 10.79
N LYS A 2 -0.11 -20.82 10.08
CA LYS A 2 -1.12 -21.79 10.60
C LYS A 2 -2.00 -21.15 11.70
N ASN A 3 -3.34 -21.13 11.65
CA ASN A 3 -4.29 -22.01 10.97
C ASN A 3 -5.71 -21.40 10.90
N LYS A 4 -6.43 -21.75 9.82
CA LYS A 4 -7.90 -21.66 9.66
C LYS A 4 -8.62 -22.71 10.51
N ARG A 5 -9.94 -22.51 10.73
CA ARG A 5 -11.11 -23.44 10.85
C ARG A 5 -12.07 -22.93 11.94
N LEU A 6 -13.41 -22.99 11.88
CA LEU A 6 -14.38 -23.68 11.03
C LEU A 6 -15.77 -22.98 11.19
N VAL A 7 -16.76 -23.49 10.46
CA VAL A 7 -18.07 -22.91 10.08
C VAL A 7 -19.24 -23.70 10.71
N LYS A 8 -20.36 -23.00 10.99
CA LYS A 8 -21.81 -23.40 11.10
C LYS A 8 -22.32 -24.37 12.19
N SER A 9 -23.42 -23.95 12.85
CA SER A 9 -24.76 -24.61 12.91
C SER A 9 -25.67 -23.92 13.97
N ILE A 10 -26.61 -23.06 13.58
CA ILE A 10 -28.10 -23.25 13.57
C ILE A 10 -28.78 -23.46 14.94
N SER A 11 -29.43 -22.38 15.38
CA SER A 11 -30.78 -22.20 15.96
C SER A 11 -31.43 -23.25 16.85
N TYR A 12 -31.80 -22.84 18.07
CA TYR A 12 -32.99 -23.13 18.91
C TYR A 12 -32.63 -22.55 20.31
N SER A 13 -33.34 -21.68 21.01
CA SER A 13 -34.78 -21.43 21.11
C SER A 13 -35.03 -20.06 21.76
N LEU A 14 -36.21 -19.49 21.47
CA LEU A 14 -36.95 -18.57 22.33
C LEU A 14 -36.86 -19.01 23.80
N LEU A 15 -36.11 -18.29 24.64
CA LEU A 15 -36.37 -18.08 26.09
C LEU A 15 -35.22 -17.24 26.70
N ALA A 16 -35.09 -15.99 26.27
CA ALA A 16 -34.24 -15.01 26.95
C ALA A 16 -34.79 -13.60 26.66
N PHE A 17 -36.09 -13.43 26.92
CA PHE A 17 -36.80 -12.17 26.82
C PHE A 17 -37.48 -11.94 28.17
N LEU A 18 -36.70 -11.64 29.21
CA LEU A 18 -37.14 -10.91 30.40
C LEU A 18 -35.94 -10.60 31.29
N CYS A 19 -35.78 -9.32 31.61
CA CYS A 19 -35.02 -8.78 32.74
C CYS A 19 -33.48 -8.89 32.69
N VAL A 20 -32.81 -7.79 32.33
CA VAL A 20 -32.14 -6.86 33.26
C VAL A 20 -31.21 -5.97 32.44
N LEU A 21 -31.69 -4.77 32.11
CA LEU A 21 -30.90 -3.55 31.96
C LEU A 21 -31.85 -2.39 32.28
N ILE A 22 -32.30 -2.37 33.54
CA ILE A 22 -32.85 -1.16 34.16
C ILE A 22 -31.63 -0.31 34.51
N VAL A 23 -31.26 0.58 33.60
CA VAL A 23 -30.38 1.71 33.90
C VAL A 23 -31.29 2.93 33.99
N LEU A 24 -31.69 3.24 35.23
CA LEU A 24 -32.06 4.56 35.73
C LEU A 24 -32.75 5.51 34.73
N SER A 25 -33.95 5.15 34.27
CA SER A 25 -35.00 6.16 34.15
C SER A 25 -35.54 6.39 35.55
N GLN A 26 -35.01 7.38 36.28
CA GLN A 26 -35.80 8.00 37.33
C GLN A 26 -36.98 8.69 36.64
N GLN A 27 -38.04 7.93 36.37
CA GLN A 27 -39.36 8.50 36.25
C GLN A 27 -39.66 9.09 37.63
N VAL A 28 -39.36 10.38 37.77
CA VAL A 28 -40.05 11.20 38.74
C VAL A 28 -41.51 11.04 38.36
N ASN A 29 -42.28 10.32 39.16
CA ASN A 29 -43.73 10.40 39.10
C ASN A 29 -44.04 11.86 39.40
N ALA A 30 -44.19 12.67 38.36
CA ALA A 30 -44.79 13.98 38.48
C ALA A 30 -46.19 13.72 39.05
N ASP A 31 -46.46 14.31 40.21
CA ASP A 31 -47.77 14.33 40.81
C ASP A 31 -48.74 14.92 39.77
N THR A 32 -49.42 14.04 39.04
CA THR A 32 -50.33 14.43 37.97
C THR A 32 -51.53 15.05 38.64
N ILE A 33 -51.72 16.35 38.44
CA ILE A 33 -52.89 17.05 38.94
C ILE A 33 -54.05 16.53 38.10
N THR A 34 -54.95 15.76 38.71
CA THR A 34 -56.09 15.11 38.03
C THR A 34 -56.78 16.08 37.08
N ALA A 35 -56.87 15.69 35.81
CA ALA A 35 -57.63 16.39 34.76
C ALA A 35 -59.05 16.66 35.29
N GLY A 36 -59.32 17.92 35.60
CA GLY A 36 -60.64 18.36 36.05
C GLY A 36 -61.58 18.45 34.87
N SER A 37 -62.87 18.21 35.10
CA SER A 37 -63.95 18.41 34.13
C SER A 37 -64.24 19.90 33.87
N GLY A 38 -63.21 20.72 33.63
CA GLY A 38 -63.28 22.17 33.58
C GLY A 38 -62.65 22.78 32.32
N ASN A 39 -62.77 24.12 32.21
CA ASN A 39 -62.22 24.91 31.11
C ASN A 39 -61.09 25.79 31.65
N ARG A 40 -59.89 25.66 31.10
CA ARG A 40 -58.68 26.37 31.54
C ARG A 40 -57.87 26.89 30.36
N ILE A 41 -57.17 28.00 30.60
CA ILE A 41 -56.15 28.54 29.71
C ILE A 41 -54.86 28.73 30.50
N HIS A 42 -53.74 28.29 29.93
CA HIS A 42 -52.42 28.33 30.56
C HIS A 42 -51.47 29.09 29.65
N PHE A 43 -51.00 30.24 30.09
CA PHE A 43 -49.95 30.99 29.41
C PHE A 43 -48.62 30.55 30.00
N ILE A 44 -47.76 29.89 29.22
CA ILE A 44 -46.43 29.51 29.70
C ILE A 44 -45.66 30.78 30.05
N ASN A 45 -45.09 30.81 31.25
CA ASN A 45 -44.44 31.98 31.79
C ASN A 45 -43.08 32.18 31.13
N THR A 46 -42.81 33.41 30.71
CA THR A 46 -41.47 33.85 30.31
C THR A 46 -40.51 33.92 31.48
N LYS A 47 -39.19 33.80 31.20
CA LYS A 47 -38.12 33.84 32.20
C LYS A 47 -37.52 35.24 32.39
N ALA A 48 -37.79 36.16 31.47
CA ALA A 48 -37.21 37.49 31.44
C ALA A 48 -38.16 38.52 30.79
N LYS A 49 -37.61 39.69 30.47
CA LYS A 49 -38.31 40.74 29.70
C LYS A 49 -38.50 40.42 28.22
N SER A 50 -37.94 39.30 27.73
CA SER A 50 -38.22 38.82 26.37
C SER A 50 -39.68 38.40 26.25
N GLY A 51 -40.21 38.48 25.03
CA GLY A 51 -41.50 37.90 24.67
C GLY A 51 -41.34 36.47 24.18
N SER A 52 -42.37 35.65 24.39
CA SER A 52 -42.56 34.36 23.72
C SER A 52 -43.96 33.83 24.04
N ASP A 53 -44.64 33.25 23.04
CA ASP A 53 -45.99 32.70 23.20
C ASP A 53 -45.97 31.16 23.19
N ALA A 54 -46.42 30.56 24.28
CA ALA A 54 -46.89 29.18 24.30
C ALA A 54 -48.14 29.10 25.18
N ILE A 55 -49.27 28.68 24.61
CA ILE A 55 -50.57 28.75 25.28
C ILE A 55 -51.28 27.41 25.17
N LEU A 56 -51.53 26.78 26.31
CA LEU A 56 -52.35 25.58 26.40
C LEU A 56 -53.82 25.94 26.64
N LEU A 57 -54.69 25.34 25.85
CA LEU A 57 -56.13 25.29 26.07
C LEU A 57 -56.49 23.91 26.63
N GLU A 58 -57.18 23.88 27.76
CA GLU A 58 -57.72 22.66 28.38
C GLU A 58 -59.25 22.79 28.46
N SER A 59 -59.97 21.83 27.91
CA SER A 59 -61.43 21.79 27.99
C SER A 59 -61.93 20.35 28.07
N ASN A 60 -62.45 19.97 29.23
CA ASN A 60 -63.10 18.67 29.44
C ASN A 60 -62.24 17.46 28.98
N GLY A 61 -60.94 17.47 29.31
CA GLY A 61 -59.99 16.43 28.93
C GLY A 61 -59.45 16.52 27.49
N HIS A 62 -59.86 17.53 26.73
CA HIS A 62 -59.26 17.87 25.43
C HIS A 62 -58.23 18.98 25.58
N TYR A 63 -57.16 18.89 24.80
CA TYR A 63 -56.03 19.81 24.85
C TYR A 63 -55.67 20.33 23.47
N ALA A 64 -55.30 21.60 23.36
CA ALA A 64 -54.72 22.20 22.16
C ALA A 64 -53.69 23.26 22.52
N LEU A 65 -52.76 23.52 21.60
CA LEU A 65 -51.79 24.61 21.75
C LEU A 65 -52.06 25.72 20.75
N ILE A 66 -51.92 26.97 21.21
CA ILE A 66 -51.76 28.16 20.39
C ILE A 66 -50.34 28.65 20.65
N ASP A 67 -49.50 28.53 19.63
CA ASP A 67 -48.04 28.65 19.70
C ASP A 67 -47.38 27.69 20.72
N MET A 68 -46.07 27.52 20.59
CA MET A 68 -45.24 26.52 21.25
C MET A 68 -43.95 27.12 21.84
N GLY A 69 -43.80 28.43 21.78
CA GLY A 69 -42.72 29.17 22.43
C GLY A 69 -41.36 28.98 21.77
N GLU A 70 -40.40 29.74 22.28
CA GLU A 70 -38.98 29.64 21.92
C GLU A 70 -38.42 28.27 22.32
N ASP A 71 -37.67 27.65 21.42
CA ASP A 71 -36.98 26.39 21.66
C ASP A 71 -35.48 26.54 21.91
N TYR A 72 -34.81 25.42 22.13
CA TYR A 72 -33.37 25.41 22.25
C TYR A 72 -32.65 25.46 20.90
N ASP A 73 -33.26 24.94 19.82
CA ASP A 73 -32.58 24.76 18.54
C ASP A 73 -32.45 26.10 17.80
N PHE A 74 -31.39 26.25 17.03
CA PHE A 74 -31.18 27.43 16.18
C PHE A 74 -30.14 27.13 15.10
N PRO A 75 -30.22 27.79 13.95
CA PRO A 75 -29.25 27.57 12.88
C PRO A 75 -27.93 28.30 13.16
N ASP A 76 -26.83 27.54 13.16
CA ASP A 76 -25.47 28.05 13.33
C ASP A 76 -24.80 28.50 12.01
N GLY A 77 -25.57 28.56 10.92
CA GLY A 77 -25.09 28.91 9.58
C GLY A 77 -24.32 27.81 8.85
N SER A 78 -24.23 26.60 9.41
CA SER A 78 -23.61 25.46 8.71
C SER A 78 -24.42 25.00 7.48
N ASP A 79 -25.74 25.17 7.50
CA ASP A 79 -26.61 25.01 6.33
C ASP A 79 -26.83 26.37 5.64
N PRO A 80 -26.42 26.54 4.37
CA PRO A 80 -26.55 27.83 3.69
C PRO A 80 -28.00 28.29 3.47
N ARG A 81 -29.00 27.40 3.64
CA ARG A 81 -30.42 27.77 3.60
C ARG A 81 -30.85 28.53 4.85
N TYR A 82 -30.17 28.29 5.97
CA TYR A 82 -30.45 28.89 7.28
C TYR A 82 -29.17 29.59 7.78
N PRO A 83 -28.78 30.72 7.17
CA PRO A 83 -27.57 31.43 7.58
C PRO A 83 -27.71 31.94 9.02
N SER A 84 -26.59 32.04 9.75
CA SER A 84 -26.58 32.72 11.03
C SER A 84 -26.83 34.22 10.81
N ARG A 85 -28.04 34.68 11.14
CA ARG A 85 -28.47 36.07 11.03
C ARG A 85 -28.39 36.75 12.39
N TRP A 86 -28.19 38.07 12.36
CA TRP A 86 -28.32 38.91 13.54
C TRP A 86 -29.70 38.76 14.16
N GLY A 87 -29.79 38.64 15.48
CA GLY A 87 -31.05 38.60 16.23
C GLY A 87 -31.62 37.21 16.46
N ILE A 88 -31.06 36.16 15.86
CA ILE A 88 -31.44 34.77 16.17
C ILE A 88 -31.23 34.49 17.66
N SER A 89 -32.24 33.89 18.28
CA SER A 89 -32.24 33.57 19.70
C SER A 89 -31.26 32.45 20.01
N MET A 90 -30.41 32.65 21.04
CA MET A 90 -29.42 31.65 21.47
C MET A 90 -29.20 31.68 22.98
N ARG A 91 -30.13 32.28 23.74
CA ARG A 91 -29.95 32.52 25.18
C ARG A 91 -31.02 31.75 25.95
N ASN A 92 -30.58 30.89 26.88
CA ASN A 92 -31.48 30.08 27.72
C ASN A 92 -32.66 30.84 28.35
N TYR A 93 -32.48 32.11 28.75
CA TYR A 93 -33.55 32.87 29.38
C TYR A 93 -34.72 33.21 28.42
N GLN A 94 -34.53 33.04 27.10
CA GLN A 94 -35.57 33.25 26.09
C GLN A 94 -36.39 31.98 25.85
N VAL A 95 -35.74 30.81 25.94
CA VAL A 95 -36.33 29.48 25.68
C VAL A 95 -37.52 29.23 26.60
N LEU A 96 -38.61 28.65 26.09
CA LEU A 96 -39.77 28.17 26.86
C LEU A 96 -40.01 26.66 26.73
N GLU A 97 -39.35 25.96 25.80
CA GLU A 97 -39.57 24.54 25.52
C GLU A 97 -39.63 23.67 26.80
N ASP A 98 -38.68 23.84 27.71
CA ASP A 98 -38.63 23.08 28.96
C ASP A 98 -39.84 23.33 29.85
N ARG A 99 -40.28 24.58 29.96
CA ARG A 99 -41.46 24.98 30.76
C ARG A 99 -42.73 24.45 30.13
N LEU A 100 -42.88 24.58 28.82
CA LEU A 100 -44.03 24.06 28.08
C LEU A 100 -44.15 22.55 28.27
N ILE A 101 -43.07 21.81 28.04
CA ILE A 101 -43.10 20.35 28.09
C ILE A 101 -43.33 19.86 29.52
N ARG A 102 -42.65 20.45 30.51
CA ARG A 102 -42.86 20.10 31.92
C ARG A 102 -44.30 20.38 32.35
N HIS A 103 -44.88 21.50 31.93
CA HIS A 103 -46.26 21.86 32.24
C HIS A 103 -47.27 20.93 31.57
N LEU A 104 -47.07 20.57 30.29
CA LEU A 104 -47.90 19.60 29.59
C LEU A 104 -47.89 18.23 30.27
N ASP A 105 -46.72 17.79 30.74
CA ASP A 105 -46.56 16.55 31.49
C ASP A 105 -47.27 16.61 32.86
N GLN A 106 -47.16 17.73 33.58
CA GLN A 106 -47.85 17.96 34.86
C GLN A 106 -49.38 17.96 34.72
N VAL A 107 -49.90 18.58 33.65
CA VAL A 107 -51.33 18.56 33.29
C VAL A 107 -51.77 17.16 32.83
N GLY A 108 -50.84 16.31 32.38
CA GLY A 108 -51.10 14.94 31.95
C GLY A 108 -51.53 14.82 30.49
N VAL A 109 -51.12 15.75 29.64
CA VAL A 109 -51.45 15.76 28.20
C VAL A 109 -50.88 14.51 27.52
N LYS A 110 -51.75 13.74 26.87
CA LYS A 110 -51.35 12.59 26.02
C LYS A 110 -51.56 12.84 24.54
N LYS A 111 -52.55 13.67 24.22
CA LYS A 111 -52.94 14.02 22.87
C LYS A 111 -53.34 15.48 22.82
N LEU A 112 -52.89 16.16 21.78
CA LEU A 112 -53.35 17.48 21.38
C LEU A 112 -54.28 17.30 20.18
N ASP A 113 -55.51 17.79 20.29
CA ASP A 113 -56.48 17.69 19.20
C ASP A 113 -56.03 18.51 17.99
N PHE A 114 -55.47 19.70 18.25
CA PHE A 114 -54.75 20.49 17.28
C PHE A 114 -53.69 21.36 17.94
N ILE A 115 -52.76 21.84 17.12
CA ILE A 115 -51.87 22.94 17.46
C ILE A 115 -51.97 24.02 16.37
N ILE A 116 -51.81 25.28 16.74
CA ILE A 116 -51.85 26.43 15.82
C ILE A 116 -50.56 27.21 15.98
N GLY A 117 -49.78 27.35 14.90
CA GLY A 117 -48.71 28.32 14.82
C GLY A 117 -49.25 29.62 14.24
N THR A 118 -49.23 30.71 14.99
CA THR A 118 -49.77 31.99 14.57
C THR A 118 -48.97 32.56 13.40
N HIS A 119 -47.65 32.55 13.50
CA HIS A 119 -46.69 32.95 12.47
C HIS A 119 -45.33 32.26 12.74
N VAL A 120 -44.30 32.53 11.92
CA VAL A 120 -43.10 31.66 11.91
C VAL A 120 -41.93 32.08 12.81
N HIS A 121 -42.09 33.07 13.68
CA HIS A 121 -41.00 33.47 14.58
C HIS A 121 -40.69 32.37 15.60
N SER A 122 -39.42 32.27 15.98
CA SER A 122 -38.89 31.21 16.84
C SER A 122 -39.57 31.20 18.21
N ASP A 123 -39.86 32.37 18.76
CA ASP A 123 -40.52 32.50 20.05
C ASP A 123 -42.03 32.17 20.04
N HIS A 124 -42.55 31.74 18.88
CA HIS A 124 -43.91 31.23 18.68
C HIS A 124 -43.91 29.77 18.20
N ILE A 125 -43.17 29.44 17.14
CA ILE A 125 -43.17 28.08 16.57
C ILE A 125 -41.87 27.31 16.74
N GLY A 126 -40.89 27.85 17.48
CA GLY A 126 -39.62 27.17 17.76
C GLY A 126 -39.87 25.78 18.33
N GLY A 127 -40.69 25.67 19.39
CA GLY A 127 -41.01 24.40 20.03
C GLY A 127 -41.93 23.46 19.23
N ALA A 128 -42.36 23.83 18.01
CA ALA A 128 -43.36 23.09 17.26
C ALA A 128 -42.94 21.65 16.94
N ASP A 129 -41.72 21.48 16.44
CA ASP A 129 -41.21 20.19 16.01
C ASP A 129 -40.95 19.26 17.21
N GLU A 130 -40.49 19.79 18.33
CA GLU A 130 -40.36 19.08 19.60
C GLU A 130 -41.72 18.59 20.12
N ILE A 131 -42.75 19.43 20.11
CA ILE A 131 -44.12 19.03 20.48
C ILE A 131 -44.64 17.93 19.55
N LEU A 132 -44.51 18.11 18.24
CA LEU A 132 -44.93 17.12 17.23
C LEU A 132 -44.21 15.79 17.40
N ASN A 133 -42.95 15.82 17.87
CA ASN A 133 -42.16 14.61 18.11
C ASN A 133 -42.48 13.90 19.43
N ARG A 134 -42.99 14.60 20.44
CA ARG A 134 -43.24 14.05 21.78
C ARG A 134 -44.70 13.66 22.03
N TYR A 135 -45.65 14.42 21.48
CA TYR A 135 -47.07 14.24 21.73
C TYR A 135 -47.83 13.77 20.49
N GLN A 136 -48.94 13.07 20.69
CA GLN A 136 -49.85 12.76 19.59
C GLN A 136 -50.63 14.03 19.21
N VAL A 137 -50.46 14.51 17.98
CA VAL A 137 -51.15 15.71 17.48
C VAL A 137 -52.12 15.33 16.37
N GLY A 138 -53.37 15.80 16.46
CA GLY A 138 -54.40 15.56 15.43
C GLY A 138 -54.19 16.40 14.17
N LYS A 139 -54.35 17.72 14.30
CA LYS A 139 -54.17 18.69 13.22
C LYS A 139 -53.11 19.74 13.56
N PHE A 140 -52.39 20.22 12.56
CA PHE A 140 -51.47 21.35 12.70
C PHE A 140 -51.86 22.46 11.73
N TYR A 141 -52.26 23.61 12.27
CA TYR A 141 -52.58 24.80 11.50
C TYR A 141 -51.35 25.71 11.43
N LEU A 142 -50.84 25.93 10.23
CA LEU A 142 -49.69 26.82 9.98
C LEU A 142 -49.80 27.41 8.58
N LYS A 143 -49.92 28.74 8.50
CA LYS A 143 -49.97 29.46 7.22
C LYS A 143 -48.66 29.27 6.44
N LYS A 144 -48.73 29.49 5.13
CA LYS A 144 -47.53 29.36 4.28
C LYS A 144 -46.55 30.51 4.55
N TYR A 145 -45.27 30.17 4.50
CA TYR A 145 -44.17 31.11 4.67
C TYR A 145 -43.08 30.90 3.60
N SER A 146 -42.35 31.97 3.29
CA SER A 146 -41.12 32.00 2.50
C SER A 146 -40.36 33.28 2.86
N ASP A 147 -39.03 33.23 2.95
CA ASP A 147 -38.20 34.42 3.17
C ASP A 147 -38.48 35.54 2.15
N ASP A 148 -38.81 35.20 0.90
CA ASP A 148 -39.04 36.15 -0.21
C ASP A 148 -40.20 37.13 0.02
N ARG A 149 -41.11 36.79 0.95
CA ARG A 149 -42.28 37.64 1.26
C ARG A 149 -41.96 38.73 2.27
N ILE A 150 -40.86 38.64 3.00
CA ILE A 150 -40.49 39.61 4.03
C ILE A 150 -39.68 40.74 3.39
N THR A 151 -40.10 41.98 3.63
CA THR A 151 -39.45 43.17 3.04
C THR A 151 -38.44 43.81 3.97
N ALA A 152 -38.54 43.61 5.28
CA ALA A 152 -37.53 44.07 6.22
C ALA A 152 -36.28 43.18 6.17
N ASN A 153 -35.12 43.76 5.87
CA ASN A 153 -33.85 43.03 5.83
C ASN A 153 -33.48 42.32 7.16
N TRP A 154 -34.06 42.76 8.28
CA TRP A 154 -33.84 42.16 9.61
C TRP A 154 -34.87 41.11 9.99
N GLY A 155 -36.06 41.07 9.38
CA GLY A 155 -37.20 40.24 9.81
C GLY A 155 -37.19 38.80 9.29
N LEU A 156 -36.00 38.29 8.94
CA LEU A 156 -35.85 36.92 8.43
C LEU A 156 -35.37 35.93 9.49
N TRP A 157 -34.48 36.37 10.39
CA TRP A 157 -33.91 35.56 11.49
C TRP A 157 -33.72 34.07 11.12
N ASP A 158 -34.34 33.18 11.89
CA ASP A 158 -34.42 31.74 11.71
C ASP A 158 -35.85 31.28 11.35
N ASN A 159 -36.68 32.20 10.86
CA ASN A 159 -38.08 31.98 10.49
C ASN A 159 -38.29 30.76 9.57
N LEU A 160 -37.50 30.68 8.48
CA LEU A 160 -37.55 29.56 7.55
C LEU A 160 -37.07 28.25 8.17
N PHE A 161 -36.12 28.30 9.12
CA PHE A 161 -35.61 27.13 9.83
C PHE A 161 -36.72 26.51 10.70
N ASN A 162 -37.40 27.33 11.50
CA ASN A 162 -38.49 26.87 12.36
C ASN A 162 -39.69 26.37 11.56
N TYR A 163 -40.06 27.09 10.50
CA TYR A 163 -41.10 26.65 9.56
C TYR A 163 -40.79 25.28 8.96
N ASP A 164 -39.59 25.10 8.38
CA ASP A 164 -39.21 23.83 7.75
C ASP A 164 -39.10 22.68 8.77
N ASN A 165 -38.60 22.93 9.99
CA ASN A 165 -38.52 21.93 11.04
C ASN A 165 -39.91 21.45 11.47
N ALA A 166 -40.83 22.40 11.71
CA ALA A 166 -42.21 22.09 12.08
C ALA A 166 -42.91 21.28 10.98
N LEU A 167 -42.79 21.68 9.71
CA LEU A 167 -43.36 20.94 8.58
C LEU A 167 -42.79 19.52 8.46
N ARG A 168 -41.46 19.38 8.60
CA ARG A 168 -40.77 18.09 8.52
C ARG A 168 -41.19 17.16 9.66
N ALA A 169 -41.34 17.68 10.88
CA ALA A 169 -41.80 16.91 12.02
C ALA A 169 -43.26 16.46 11.86
N ALA A 170 -44.14 17.36 11.41
CA ALA A 170 -45.54 17.04 11.15
C ALA A 170 -45.67 15.92 10.09
N GLN A 171 -44.94 16.04 8.98
CA GLN A 171 -44.90 15.02 7.93
C GLN A 171 -44.36 13.70 8.46
N LYS A 172 -43.24 13.71 9.19
CA LYS A 172 -42.61 12.51 9.77
C LYS A 172 -43.54 11.77 10.72
N ARG A 173 -44.40 12.50 11.43
CA ARG A 173 -45.33 11.96 12.44
C ARG A 173 -46.72 11.66 11.89
N GLY A 174 -46.98 11.95 10.61
CA GLY A 174 -48.27 11.73 9.97
C GLY A 174 -49.37 12.66 10.49
N VAL A 175 -49.01 13.84 10.99
CA VAL A 175 -49.95 14.86 11.47
C VAL A 175 -50.63 15.52 10.29
N THR A 176 -51.93 15.80 10.40
CA THR A 176 -52.68 16.47 9.32
C THR A 176 -52.33 17.95 9.31
N LEU A 177 -51.47 18.36 8.37
CA LEU A 177 -51.07 19.75 8.18
C LEU A 177 -52.12 20.52 7.36
N ILE A 178 -52.62 21.62 7.92
CA ILE A 178 -53.60 22.52 7.29
C ILE A 178 -52.94 23.89 7.03
N GLN A 179 -52.55 24.12 5.77
CA GLN A 179 -51.92 25.39 5.37
C GLN A 179 -52.84 26.32 4.57
N ASN A 180 -53.84 25.77 3.88
CA ASN A 180 -54.87 26.56 3.21
C ASN A 180 -56.15 26.42 4.03
N ILE A 181 -56.29 27.25 5.05
CA ILE A 181 -57.41 27.20 5.98
C ILE A 181 -58.66 27.74 5.27
N SER A 182 -59.67 26.88 5.07
CA SER A 182 -60.97 27.28 4.50
C SER A 182 -61.84 27.98 5.53
N ASP A 183 -62.99 28.52 5.09
CA ASP A 183 -63.97 29.12 6.00
C ASP A 183 -64.51 28.06 6.99
N GLU A 184 -64.65 26.80 6.55
CA GLU A 184 -65.03 25.68 7.41
C GLU A 184 -63.90 25.29 8.39
N ASP A 185 -62.66 25.20 7.92
CA ASP A 185 -61.51 24.90 8.77
C ASP A 185 -61.23 26.01 9.79
N SER A 186 -61.72 27.22 9.55
CA SER A 186 -61.56 28.38 10.44
C SER A 186 -62.41 28.29 11.72
N HIS A 187 -63.32 27.32 11.81
CA HIS A 187 -64.17 27.11 12.97
C HIS A 187 -63.84 25.78 13.65
N LEU A 188 -63.27 25.84 14.86
CA LEU A 188 -62.76 24.69 15.60
C LEU A 188 -63.55 24.44 16.88
N LYS A 189 -63.59 23.18 17.30
CA LYS A 189 -64.13 22.77 18.60
C LYS A 189 -63.05 22.07 19.42
N LEU A 190 -62.98 22.42 20.70
CA LEU A 190 -62.14 21.77 21.69
C LEU A 190 -62.94 21.59 22.98
N GLY A 191 -63.46 20.39 23.24
CA GLY A 191 -64.39 20.18 24.36
C GLY A 191 -65.58 21.16 24.28
N ASP A 192 -65.73 22.00 25.31
CA ASP A 192 -66.76 23.04 25.39
C ASP A 192 -66.38 24.34 24.67
N MET A 193 -65.12 24.49 24.26
CA MET A 193 -64.62 25.70 23.60
C MET A 193 -65.03 25.75 22.12
N ASP A 194 -65.59 26.89 21.75
CA ASP A 194 -65.87 27.30 20.38
C ASP A 194 -64.79 28.26 19.90
N ILE A 195 -64.05 27.95 18.85
CA ILE A 195 -62.88 28.72 18.45
C ILE A 195 -63.06 29.18 17.01
N GLN A 196 -63.11 30.50 16.82
CA GLN A 196 -63.14 31.12 15.50
C GLN A 196 -61.76 31.68 15.16
N LEU A 197 -61.21 31.28 14.02
CA LEU A 197 -60.00 31.83 13.46
C LEU A 197 -60.30 33.06 12.62
N TYR A 198 -59.40 34.05 12.68
CA TYR A 198 -59.34 35.22 11.82
C TYR A 198 -57.92 35.36 11.25
N ASN A 199 -57.76 36.17 10.20
CA ASN A 199 -56.49 36.33 9.48
C ASN A 199 -55.87 35.00 8.97
N TYR A 200 -56.68 33.96 8.78
CA TYR A 200 -56.21 32.59 8.50
C TYR A 200 -55.88 32.31 7.03
N LYS A 201 -56.36 33.15 6.10
CA LYS A 201 -56.14 32.95 4.66
C LYS A 201 -54.72 33.35 4.28
N ASN A 202 -54.11 32.59 3.37
CA ASN A 202 -52.91 33.06 2.68
C ASN A 202 -53.32 34.16 1.69
N GLU A 203 -52.68 35.33 1.75
CA GLU A 203 -52.86 36.41 0.78
C GLU A 203 -51.81 36.31 -0.32
N TYR A 204 -52.20 36.52 -1.57
CA TYR A 204 -51.33 36.43 -2.75
C TYR A 204 -51.35 37.73 -3.55
N ASP A 205 -50.24 38.04 -4.22
CA ASP A 205 -50.15 39.12 -5.21
C ASP A 205 -50.73 38.68 -6.57
N ASP A 206 -50.76 39.61 -7.54
CA ASP A 206 -51.31 39.38 -8.87
C ASP A 206 -50.52 38.32 -9.66
N GLU A 207 -49.26 38.08 -9.29
CA GLU A 207 -48.38 37.05 -9.84
C GLU A 207 -48.53 35.68 -9.15
N GLY A 208 -49.34 35.58 -8.10
CA GLY A 208 -49.59 34.34 -7.35
C GLY A 208 -48.53 33.99 -6.31
N ASN A 209 -47.62 34.92 -5.97
CA ASN A 209 -46.70 34.77 -4.85
C ASN A 209 -47.36 35.20 -3.54
N LEU A 210 -46.85 34.72 -2.40
CA LEU A 210 -47.32 35.21 -1.11
C LEU A 210 -47.13 36.71 -1.03
N LYS A 211 -48.21 37.43 -0.70
CA LYS A 211 -48.19 38.88 -0.59
C LYS A 211 -47.09 39.31 0.37
N LYS A 212 -46.31 40.29 -0.08
CA LYS A 212 -45.20 40.84 0.70
C LYS A 212 -45.71 41.63 1.91
N VAL A 213 -45.03 41.46 3.03
CA VAL A 213 -45.31 42.14 4.30
C VAL A 213 -44.00 42.67 4.90
N ARG A 214 -44.10 43.65 5.79
CA ARG A 214 -42.92 44.16 6.51
C ARG A 214 -42.20 43.06 7.29
N ASP A 215 -42.95 42.25 8.01
CA ASP A 215 -42.51 41.26 8.99
C ASP A 215 -43.60 40.17 9.13
N ASP A 216 -43.28 38.96 9.61
CA ASP A 216 -44.30 37.89 9.66
C ASP A 216 -45.31 38.06 10.81
N ASN A 217 -45.07 38.98 11.74
CA ASN A 217 -46.04 39.42 12.76
C ASN A 217 -47.42 39.74 12.16
N SER A 218 -47.46 40.50 11.06
CA SER A 218 -48.70 40.85 10.35
C SER A 218 -49.46 39.63 9.80
N ASN A 219 -48.79 38.49 9.67
CA ASN A 219 -49.36 37.24 9.18
C ASN A 219 -50.02 36.40 10.28
N SER A 220 -49.95 36.81 11.54
CA SER A 220 -50.45 36.08 12.71
C SER A 220 -51.89 35.61 12.55
N ILE A 221 -52.11 34.30 12.68
CA ILE A 221 -53.45 33.71 12.82
C ILE A 221 -54.03 34.16 14.16
N VAL A 222 -55.24 34.70 14.12
CA VAL A 222 -55.93 35.16 15.33
C VAL A 222 -56.96 34.12 15.73
N SER A 223 -56.96 33.72 17.00
CA SER A 223 -57.95 32.80 17.58
C SER A 223 -58.84 33.53 18.57
N VAL A 224 -60.16 33.39 18.42
CA VAL A 224 -61.13 33.87 19.41
C VAL A 224 -61.85 32.68 20.01
N VAL A 225 -61.58 32.42 21.28
CA VAL A 225 -62.13 31.29 22.04
C VAL A 225 -63.37 31.77 22.80
N THR A 226 -64.50 31.08 22.60
CA THR A 226 -65.75 31.32 23.31
C THR A 226 -66.11 30.11 24.16
N VAL A 227 -66.23 30.29 25.47
CA VAL A 227 -66.56 29.23 26.43
C VAL A 227 -67.17 29.82 27.70
N ALA A 228 -68.15 29.15 28.29
CA ALA A 228 -68.86 29.62 29.49
C ALA A 228 -69.36 31.09 29.41
N GLY A 229 -69.75 31.53 28.21
CA GLY A 229 -70.20 32.91 27.95
C GLY A 229 -69.09 33.97 27.99
N LYS A 230 -67.81 33.57 28.00
CA LYS A 230 -66.64 34.45 27.90
C LYS A 230 -66.02 34.36 26.51
N ARG A 231 -65.43 35.46 26.05
CA ARG A 231 -64.64 35.52 24.81
C ARG A 231 -63.20 35.88 25.14
N ILE A 232 -62.26 35.10 24.61
CA ILE A 232 -60.81 35.26 24.81
C ILE A 232 -60.16 35.47 23.45
N TYR A 233 -59.45 36.58 23.27
CA TYR A 233 -58.69 36.89 22.07
C TYR A 233 -57.24 36.45 22.22
N LEU A 234 -56.72 35.70 21.25
CA LEU A 234 -55.33 35.23 21.16
C LEU A 234 -54.78 35.58 19.77
N GLY A 235 -53.99 36.64 19.68
CA GLY A 235 -53.57 37.23 18.40
C GLY A 235 -52.15 36.94 17.94
N GLY A 236 -51.37 36.13 18.67
CA GLY A 236 -49.93 36.02 18.45
C GLY A 236 -49.28 37.41 18.45
N ASP A 237 -48.57 37.72 17.37
CA ASP A 237 -47.87 39.00 17.20
C ASP A 237 -48.53 39.92 16.19
N LEU A 238 -49.85 39.80 16.03
CA LEU A 238 -50.60 40.66 15.12
C LEU A 238 -50.25 42.15 15.31
N ASP A 239 -49.92 42.82 14.22
CA ASP A 239 -49.61 44.24 14.21
C ASP A 239 -50.53 45.00 13.26
N ASN A 240 -50.42 46.33 13.27
CA ASN A 240 -51.14 47.17 12.34
C ASN A 240 -50.24 47.73 11.20
N ALA A 241 -49.07 47.12 10.94
CA ALA A 241 -48.18 47.58 9.87
C ALA A 241 -48.86 47.49 8.50
N GLU A 242 -49.66 46.45 8.30
CA GLU A 242 -50.44 46.20 7.08
C GLU A 242 -51.95 46.46 7.27
N GLY A 243 -52.34 47.16 8.35
CA GLY A 243 -53.74 47.49 8.66
C GLY A 243 -54.58 46.33 9.22
N ALA A 244 -53.93 45.28 9.76
CA ALA A 244 -54.62 44.07 10.22
C ALA A 244 -55.53 44.34 11.42
N GLU A 245 -55.09 45.13 12.40
CA GLU A 245 -55.91 45.48 13.56
C GLU A 245 -57.13 46.31 13.16
N ASP A 246 -56.97 47.30 12.28
CA ASP A 246 -58.09 48.12 11.80
C ASP A 246 -59.14 47.29 11.04
N LYS A 247 -58.68 46.29 10.28
CA LYS A 247 -59.56 45.36 9.54
C LYS A 247 -60.28 44.39 10.47
N LEU A 248 -59.60 43.86 11.48
CA LEU A 248 -60.10 42.75 12.29
C LEU A 248 -60.85 43.21 13.54
N GLY A 249 -60.49 44.35 14.14
CA GLY A 249 -61.10 44.87 15.36
C GLY A 249 -62.62 44.94 15.29
N PRO A 250 -63.22 45.62 14.29
CA PRO A 250 -64.67 45.74 14.16
C PRO A 250 -65.39 44.40 13.94
N VAL A 251 -64.70 43.42 13.32
CA VAL A 251 -65.28 42.11 12.99
C VAL A 251 -65.22 41.16 14.21
N ILE A 252 -64.14 41.22 14.98
CA ILE A 252 -63.99 40.44 16.21
C ILE A 252 -64.91 40.99 17.30
N GLY A 253 -64.91 42.32 17.47
CA GLY A 253 -65.70 43.01 18.48
C GLY A 253 -65.32 42.63 19.91
N LYS A 254 -66.25 42.86 20.84
CA LYS A 254 -65.96 42.80 22.28
C LYS A 254 -65.48 41.44 22.78
N VAL A 255 -64.41 41.43 23.58
CA VAL A 255 -63.87 40.26 24.29
C VAL A 255 -63.73 40.53 25.80
N ASP A 256 -63.57 39.48 26.60
CA ASP A 256 -63.38 39.60 28.06
C ASP A 256 -61.90 39.58 28.45
N MET A 257 -61.12 38.69 27.83
CA MET A 257 -59.66 38.58 27.99
C MET A 257 -58.98 38.77 26.63
N MET A 258 -57.87 39.49 26.62
CA MET A 258 -57.04 39.72 25.44
C MET A 258 -55.60 39.33 25.75
N LYS A 259 -55.00 38.42 24.98
CA LYS A 259 -53.53 38.35 24.91
C LYS A 259 -53.05 39.64 24.26
N TRP A 260 -52.10 40.33 24.89
CA TRP A 260 -51.45 41.49 24.28
C TRP A 260 -50.74 41.05 23.01
N ASN A 261 -51.02 41.71 21.87
CA ASN A 261 -50.32 41.39 20.64
C ASN A 261 -48.84 41.77 20.77
N HIS A 262 -47.92 40.96 20.23
CA HIS A 262 -46.50 41.31 20.14
C HIS A 262 -45.88 41.67 21.51
N HIS A 263 -46.26 40.87 22.51
CA HIS A 263 -45.81 40.79 23.91
C HIS A 263 -45.85 42.07 24.76
N TYR A 264 -45.14 43.12 24.33
CA TYR A 264 -45.10 44.45 24.98
C TYR A 264 -45.24 45.61 23.98
N ASP A 265 -45.28 45.37 22.67
CA ASP A 265 -45.34 46.46 21.70
C ASP A 265 -46.68 47.21 21.77
N ALA A 266 -46.60 48.52 21.72
CA ALA A 266 -47.72 49.44 21.59
C ALA A 266 -47.42 50.53 20.55
N THR A 267 -46.37 50.34 19.73
CA THR A 267 -45.96 51.31 18.71
C THR A 267 -46.51 50.98 17.34
N VAL A 268 -46.59 49.70 17.01
CA VAL A 268 -47.14 49.17 15.76
C VAL A 268 -48.34 48.26 16.04
N SER A 269 -48.30 47.50 17.14
CA SER A 269 -49.41 46.68 17.64
C SER A 269 -50.22 47.40 18.72
N ASN A 270 -51.39 46.86 19.03
CA ASN A 270 -52.30 47.28 20.09
C ASN A 270 -52.72 48.75 19.96
N THR A 271 -53.10 49.15 18.75
CA THR A 271 -53.62 50.49 18.47
C THR A 271 -54.83 50.80 19.35
N ILE A 272 -55.02 52.08 19.71
CA ILE A 272 -56.15 52.49 20.56
C ILE A 272 -57.49 52.11 19.91
N ASN A 273 -57.62 52.25 18.60
CA ASN A 273 -58.83 51.84 17.86
C ASN A 273 -59.10 50.33 18.03
N PHE A 274 -58.08 49.49 17.97
CA PHE A 274 -58.23 48.05 18.19
C PHE A 274 -58.67 47.73 19.62
N LEU A 275 -58.05 48.37 20.62
CA LEU A 275 -58.43 48.24 22.03
C LEU A 275 -59.87 48.72 22.28
N GLU A 276 -60.33 49.74 21.59
CA GLU A 276 -61.71 50.23 21.67
C GLU A 276 -62.72 49.23 21.09
N ASN A 277 -62.40 48.62 19.94
CA ASN A 277 -63.25 47.59 19.33
C ASN A 277 -63.35 46.33 20.21
N LEU A 278 -62.22 45.87 20.75
CA LEU A 278 -62.16 44.66 21.58
C LEU A 278 -62.66 44.90 23.01
N SER A 279 -62.44 46.09 23.58
CA SER A 279 -62.87 46.52 24.91
C SER A 279 -62.69 45.44 26.01
N PRO A 280 -61.47 44.86 26.16
CA PRO A 280 -61.21 43.78 27.11
C PRO A 280 -61.32 44.27 28.56
N LYS A 281 -61.60 43.35 29.48
CA LYS A 281 -61.52 43.62 30.93
C LYS A 281 -60.18 43.20 31.52
N MET A 282 -59.55 42.22 30.89
CA MET A 282 -58.27 41.65 31.30
C MET A 282 -57.35 41.51 30.10
N ILE A 283 -56.08 41.85 30.30
CA ILE A 283 -55.00 41.67 29.35
C ILE A 283 -53.95 40.76 29.98
N VAL A 284 -53.45 39.82 29.19
CA VAL A 284 -52.29 38.98 29.56
C VAL A 284 -51.16 39.28 28.58
N GLN A 285 -50.02 39.73 29.11
CA GLN A 285 -48.78 39.95 28.38
C GLN A 285 -47.87 38.73 28.53
N THR A 286 -47.47 38.13 27.41
CA THR A 286 -46.54 37.00 27.34
C THR A 286 -45.08 37.45 27.41
N THR A 287 -44.77 38.25 28.43
CA THR A 287 -43.45 38.84 28.69
C THR A 287 -43.35 39.40 30.10
N GLY A 288 -42.14 39.44 30.67
CA GLY A 288 -41.84 40.20 31.89
C GLY A 288 -41.57 41.70 31.65
N GLY A 289 -41.64 42.18 30.41
CA GLY A 289 -41.44 43.59 30.05
C GLY A 289 -42.73 44.42 30.14
N ASP A 290 -42.60 45.69 30.54
CA ASP A 290 -43.70 46.65 30.50
C ASP A 290 -44.07 47.00 29.05
N ILE A 291 -45.35 47.26 28.79
CA ILE A 291 -45.83 47.84 27.51
C ILE A 291 -44.95 49.04 27.15
N ASN A 292 -44.44 49.14 25.92
CA ASN A 292 -43.39 50.10 25.58
C ASN A 292 -43.87 51.56 25.38
N LEU A 293 -45.18 51.83 25.26
CA LEU A 293 -45.73 53.18 25.06
C LEU A 293 -46.47 53.72 26.30
N ALA A 294 -46.04 54.88 26.81
CA ALA A 294 -46.58 55.48 28.03
C ALA A 294 -48.06 55.86 27.94
N SER A 295 -48.47 56.49 26.83
CA SER A 295 -49.87 56.88 26.61
C SER A 295 -50.82 55.68 26.58
N THR A 296 -50.37 54.54 26.06
CA THR A 296 -51.16 53.30 26.07
C THR A 296 -51.32 52.75 27.48
N ARG A 297 -50.26 52.77 28.31
CA ARG A 297 -50.36 52.38 29.73
C ARG A 297 -51.37 53.25 30.49
N GLU A 298 -51.33 54.57 30.28
CA GLU A 298 -52.29 55.52 30.88
C GLU A 298 -53.73 55.27 30.41
N TYR A 299 -53.92 54.94 29.12
CA TYR A 299 -55.23 54.58 28.58
C TYR A 299 -55.80 53.34 29.29
N LEU A 300 -55.02 52.27 29.42
CA LEU A 300 -55.45 51.03 30.07
C LEU A 300 -55.85 51.27 31.54
N GLN A 301 -55.07 52.08 32.26
CA GLN A 301 -55.39 52.49 33.63
C GLN A 301 -56.71 53.28 33.70
N THR A 302 -56.91 54.24 32.80
CA THR A 302 -58.12 55.07 32.75
C THR A 302 -59.37 54.25 32.43
N LYS A 303 -59.23 53.18 31.64
CA LYS A 303 -60.31 52.24 31.31
C LYS A 303 -60.50 51.14 32.37
N ASN A 304 -59.70 51.14 33.44
CA ASN A 304 -59.70 50.13 34.50
C ASN A 304 -59.56 48.69 33.96
N ILE A 305 -58.67 48.51 32.97
CA ILE A 305 -58.36 47.22 32.38
C ILE A 305 -57.22 46.58 33.20
N GLN A 306 -57.42 45.35 33.65
CA GLN A 306 -56.40 44.62 34.40
C GLN A 306 -55.31 44.12 33.45
N VAL A 307 -54.04 44.40 33.74
CA VAL A 307 -52.89 43.91 32.96
C VAL A 307 -52.09 42.94 33.83
N LEU A 308 -51.81 41.75 33.30
CA LEU A 308 -51.05 40.69 33.96
C LEU A 308 -49.87 40.26 33.08
N HIS A 309 -48.75 39.93 33.71
CA HIS A 309 -47.60 39.36 33.03
C HIS A 309 -47.58 37.84 33.20
N ALA A 310 -47.58 37.09 32.11
CA ALA A 310 -47.21 35.68 32.08
C ALA A 310 -45.68 35.58 32.11
N SER A 311 -45.10 35.87 33.28
CA SER A 311 -43.67 35.85 33.54
C SER A 311 -43.44 35.44 34.99
N SER A 312 -42.53 34.48 35.20
CA SER A 312 -42.24 33.96 36.53
C SER A 312 -40.86 33.32 36.58
N GLN A 313 -40.21 33.42 37.74
CA GLN A 313 -38.97 32.71 38.04
C GLN A 313 -39.22 31.34 38.66
N THR A 314 -40.42 31.09 39.19
CA THR A 314 -40.71 29.88 39.97
C THR A 314 -41.83 29.02 39.42
N GLN A 315 -42.69 29.55 38.54
CA GLN A 315 -43.85 28.82 38.00
C GLN A 315 -43.77 28.68 36.50
N ASP A 316 -44.15 27.51 35.98
CA ASP A 316 -44.14 27.23 34.55
C ASP A 316 -45.21 27.97 33.76
N ALA A 317 -46.39 28.22 34.35
CA ALA A 317 -47.49 28.87 33.65
C ALA A 317 -48.30 29.80 34.54
N THR A 318 -48.88 30.84 33.93
CA THR A 318 -49.98 31.62 34.48
C THR A 318 -51.30 31.00 34.02
N VAL A 319 -52.08 30.47 34.94
CA VAL A 319 -53.25 29.62 34.63
C VAL A 319 -54.54 30.26 35.11
N PHE A 320 -55.57 30.26 34.26
CA PHE A 320 -56.91 30.72 34.60
C PHE A 320 -57.97 29.63 34.41
N ASP A 321 -58.75 29.39 35.45
CA ASP A 321 -60.04 28.69 35.35
C ASP A 321 -61.07 29.63 34.70
N ILE A 322 -61.81 29.11 33.72
CA ILE A 322 -62.80 29.86 32.94
C ILE A 322 -64.20 29.38 33.31
N SER A 323 -65.03 30.32 33.78
CA SER A 323 -66.43 30.06 34.13
C SER A 323 -67.33 31.23 33.75
N ASP A 324 -68.64 31.05 33.89
CA ASP A 324 -69.65 32.09 33.75
C ASP A 324 -69.40 33.29 34.68
N LYS A 325 -68.77 33.05 35.84
CA LYS A 325 -68.37 34.08 36.81
C LYS A 325 -67.16 34.91 36.38
N GLY A 326 -66.33 34.44 35.44
CA GLY A 326 -65.11 35.12 35.00
C GLY A 326 -63.88 34.21 35.00
N PHE A 327 -62.71 34.84 35.09
CA PHE A 327 -61.40 34.18 35.09
C PHE A 327 -60.84 34.12 36.51
N ALA A 328 -60.57 32.93 37.03
CA ALA A 328 -59.94 32.74 38.34
C ALA A 328 -58.48 32.32 38.16
N ASN A 329 -57.52 33.09 38.68
CA ASN A 329 -56.12 32.73 38.60
C ASN A 329 -55.82 31.56 39.56
N VAL A 330 -55.35 30.44 39.01
CA VAL A 330 -55.06 29.19 39.73
C VAL A 330 -53.60 28.76 39.54
N SER A 331 -52.69 29.66 39.14
CA SER A 331 -51.27 29.33 38.91
C SER A 331 -50.62 28.62 40.10
N ASN A 332 -50.93 29.05 41.33
CA ASN A 332 -50.40 28.50 42.57
C ASN A 332 -50.87 27.08 42.91
N THR A 333 -51.73 26.48 42.08
CA THR A 333 -52.12 25.06 42.22
C THR A 333 -51.14 24.11 41.53
N PHE A 334 -50.24 24.65 40.69
CA PHE A 334 -49.20 23.89 40.00
C PHE A 334 -47.87 23.96 40.78
N PRO A 335 -47.03 22.91 40.71
CA PRO A 335 -45.76 22.87 41.43
C PRO A 335 -44.78 23.93 40.89
N ASP A 336 -43.87 24.37 41.77
CA ASP A 336 -42.76 25.23 41.36
C ASP A 336 -41.75 24.48 40.48
N ILE A 337 -40.99 25.24 39.67
CA ILE A 337 -39.91 24.75 38.82
C ILE A 337 -38.85 24.03 39.68
N PRO A 338 -38.48 22.79 39.34
CA PRO A 338 -37.51 22.03 40.13
C PRO A 338 -36.10 22.64 40.04
N VAL A 339 -35.39 22.67 41.17
CA VAL A 339 -33.98 23.06 41.24
C VAL A 339 -33.10 21.82 41.29
N VAL A 340 -32.08 21.75 40.42
CA VAL A 340 -31.13 20.64 40.31
C VAL A 340 -29.68 21.12 40.35
N ASP A 341 -28.76 20.20 40.64
CA ASP A 341 -27.33 20.52 40.57
C ASP A 341 -26.89 20.74 39.12
N GLU A 342 -26.19 21.86 38.89
CA GLU A 342 -25.50 22.10 37.64
C GLU A 342 -24.36 21.11 37.44
N LYS A 343 -24.23 20.57 36.24
CA LYS A 343 -23.13 19.65 35.93
C LYS A 343 -22.90 19.48 34.43
N TRP A 344 -21.65 19.15 34.11
CA TRP A 344 -21.31 18.55 32.84
C TRP A 344 -21.86 17.12 32.76
N TYR A 345 -22.33 16.75 31.58
CA TYR A 345 -22.75 15.38 31.26
C TYR A 345 -22.45 15.07 29.79
N GLN A 346 -22.50 13.79 29.43
CA GLN A 346 -22.35 13.35 28.04
C GLN A 346 -23.63 12.69 27.57
N GLU A 347 -24.01 13.00 26.32
CA GLU A 347 -25.14 12.43 25.62
C GLU A 347 -24.75 12.27 24.14
N ASP A 348 -24.96 11.08 23.58
CA ASP A 348 -24.60 10.73 22.19
C ASP A 348 -23.15 11.06 21.78
N GLY A 349 -22.22 10.99 22.73
CA GLY A 349 -20.80 11.31 22.52
C GLY A 349 -20.46 12.80 22.55
N TYR A 350 -21.43 13.66 22.83
CA TYR A 350 -21.22 15.10 22.98
C TYR A 350 -21.20 15.52 24.44
N TRP A 351 -20.32 16.46 24.78
CA TRP A 351 -20.37 17.14 26.08
C TRP A 351 -21.51 18.15 26.07
N LYS A 352 -22.33 18.10 27.12
CA LYS A 352 -23.42 19.04 27.40
C LYS A 352 -23.27 19.57 28.84
N TYR A 353 -23.93 20.68 29.12
CA TYR A 353 -23.99 21.24 30.47
C TYR A 353 -25.44 21.44 30.89
N ARG A 354 -25.77 21.05 32.11
CA ARG A 354 -27.10 21.22 32.70
C ARG A 354 -27.08 22.40 33.67
N LEU A 355 -28.06 23.29 33.54
CA LEU A 355 -28.27 24.47 34.37
C LEU A 355 -29.10 24.14 35.63
N ALA A 356 -29.19 25.09 36.55
CA ALA A 356 -29.78 24.89 37.87
C ALA A 356 -31.30 24.66 37.85
N ASP A 357 -31.98 25.14 36.81
CA ASP A 357 -33.40 24.93 36.50
C ASP A 357 -33.65 23.63 35.70
N GLY A 358 -32.60 22.84 35.47
CA GLY A 358 -32.66 21.56 34.76
C GLY A 358 -32.49 21.65 33.25
N GLU A 359 -32.35 22.86 32.72
CA GLU A 359 -32.19 23.11 31.30
C GLU A 359 -30.83 22.66 30.75
N MET A 360 -30.76 22.40 29.44
CA MET A 360 -29.47 22.27 28.77
C MET A 360 -28.92 23.65 28.39
N ALA A 361 -27.61 23.84 28.55
CA ALA A 361 -26.93 25.05 28.13
C ALA A 361 -26.91 25.17 26.60
N ILE A 362 -27.28 26.34 26.11
CA ILE A 362 -27.16 26.74 24.70
C ILE A 362 -26.42 28.08 24.57
N GLY A 363 -25.88 28.35 23.38
CA GLY A 363 -25.13 29.56 23.08
C GLY A 363 -23.89 29.73 23.95
N TRP A 364 -23.51 30.98 24.21
CA TRP A 364 -22.37 31.31 25.06
C TRP A 364 -22.68 31.13 26.55
N LYS A 365 -21.81 30.41 27.27
CA LYS A 365 -21.89 30.23 28.72
C LYS A 365 -20.54 30.32 29.41
N GLU A 366 -20.53 31.03 30.53
CA GLU A 366 -19.38 31.04 31.43
C GLU A 366 -19.56 29.94 32.49
N ILE A 367 -18.61 29.00 32.53
CA ILE A 367 -18.64 27.85 33.44
C ILE A 367 -17.24 27.73 34.06
N GLY A 368 -17.14 27.90 35.39
CA GLY A 368 -15.86 27.81 36.10
C GLY A 368 -14.81 28.81 35.63
N GLY A 369 -15.20 30.04 35.27
CA GLY A 369 -14.31 31.11 34.82
C GLY A 369 -13.79 30.97 33.38
N ALA A 370 -14.38 30.08 32.58
CA ALA A 370 -14.10 29.96 31.16
C ALA A 370 -15.39 30.02 30.34
N THR A 371 -15.30 30.61 29.15
CA THR A 371 -16.44 30.73 28.23
C THR A 371 -16.47 29.56 27.25
N TYR A 372 -17.62 28.94 27.08
CA TYR A 372 -17.91 27.84 26.17
C TYR A 372 -19.08 28.21 25.25
N PHE A 373 -19.15 27.58 24.08
CA PHE A 373 -20.30 27.69 23.20
C PHE A 373 -20.98 26.34 23.03
N PHE A 374 -22.30 26.30 23.14
CA PHE A 374 -23.14 25.14 22.91
C PHE A 374 -24.08 25.41 21.74
N ASN A 375 -24.22 24.47 20.79
CA ASN A 375 -25.19 24.62 19.70
C ASN A 375 -26.63 24.43 20.19
N GLY A 376 -27.61 24.58 19.29
CA GLY A 376 -29.03 24.44 19.61
C GLY A 376 -29.47 23.08 20.17
N LYS A 377 -28.62 22.05 20.03
CA LYS A 377 -28.82 20.73 20.63
C LYS A 377 -28.13 20.58 21.98
N GLY A 378 -27.62 21.66 22.55
CA GLY A 378 -26.85 21.69 23.81
C GLY A 378 -25.46 21.07 23.72
N GLN A 379 -24.91 20.86 22.51
CA GLN A 379 -23.60 20.22 22.32
C GLN A 379 -22.47 21.25 22.36
N MET A 380 -21.53 21.07 23.28
CA MET A 380 -20.35 21.93 23.41
C MET A 380 -19.48 21.85 22.15
N GLN A 381 -19.19 23.01 21.57
CA GLN A 381 -18.30 23.13 20.41
C GLN A 381 -16.83 23.18 20.87
N ALA A 382 -15.93 22.48 20.17
CA ALA A 382 -14.51 22.40 20.53
C ALA A 382 -13.61 22.17 19.31
N GLY A 383 -12.35 22.59 19.45
CA GLY A 383 -11.27 22.33 18.48
C GLY A 383 -11.46 23.00 17.12
N ARG A 384 -12.19 24.11 17.06
CA ARG A 384 -12.63 24.71 15.79
C ARG A 384 -12.75 26.22 15.86
N TRP A 385 -12.71 26.84 14.68
CA TRP A 385 -13.27 28.18 14.48
C TRP A 385 -14.79 28.11 14.51
N LEU A 386 -15.40 29.08 15.18
CA LEU A 386 -16.83 29.30 15.29
C LEU A 386 -17.12 30.71 14.78
N TYR A 387 -18.05 30.83 13.83
CA TYR A 387 -18.61 32.11 13.43
C TYR A 387 -19.91 32.33 14.18
N VAL A 388 -20.08 33.52 14.76
CA VAL A 388 -21.31 33.91 15.45
C VAL A 388 -21.66 35.34 15.09
N ASN A 389 -22.92 35.60 14.79
CA ASN A 389 -23.46 36.95 14.63
C ASN A 389 -24.37 37.33 15.81
N ASP A 390 -23.75 37.51 16.98
CA ASP A 390 -24.38 37.77 18.28
C ASP A 390 -24.23 39.23 18.75
N GLY A 391 -23.73 40.12 17.88
CA GLY A 391 -23.65 41.55 18.15
C GLY A 391 -25.03 42.21 18.26
N TRP A 392 -25.10 43.38 18.89
CA TRP A 392 -26.35 44.17 18.98
C TRP A 392 -26.59 45.08 17.77
N ASP A 393 -25.72 45.02 16.76
CA ASP A 393 -25.82 45.80 15.54
C ASP A 393 -26.31 44.92 14.36
N PRO A 394 -27.48 45.19 13.77
CA PRO A 394 -28.02 44.44 12.63
C PRO A 394 -27.15 44.53 11.37
N TYR A 395 -26.21 45.48 11.31
CA TYR A 395 -25.26 45.62 10.23
C TYR A 395 -23.88 45.01 10.56
N SER A 396 -23.72 44.40 11.74
CA SER A 396 -22.46 43.77 12.13
C SER A 396 -22.19 42.53 11.27
N LYS A 397 -20.93 42.35 10.87
CA LYS A 397 -20.50 41.22 10.03
C LYS A 397 -20.35 39.91 10.81
N GLY A 398 -20.74 39.85 12.07
CA GLY A 398 -20.41 38.78 13.01
C GLY A 398 -18.92 38.68 13.30
N ASN A 399 -18.57 37.82 14.25
CA ASN A 399 -17.20 37.60 14.70
C ASN A 399 -16.80 36.13 14.57
N TRP A 400 -15.48 35.91 14.49
CA TRP A 400 -14.88 34.58 14.51
C TRP A 400 -14.16 34.36 15.83
N TYR A 401 -14.51 33.26 16.49
CA TYR A 401 -13.96 32.81 17.76
C TYR A 401 -13.28 31.46 17.58
N TYR A 402 -12.23 31.19 18.35
CA TYR A 402 -11.59 29.88 18.35
C TYR A 402 -11.85 29.17 19.67
N LEU A 403 -12.45 27.97 19.59
CA LEU A 403 -12.68 27.10 20.73
C LEU A 403 -11.57 26.06 20.78
N ASN A 404 -10.86 25.99 21.91
CA ASN A 404 -9.82 25.00 22.12
C ASN A 404 -10.38 23.58 22.12
N ALA A 405 -9.51 22.57 22.11
CA ALA A 405 -9.93 21.17 22.13
C ALA A 405 -10.74 20.79 23.39
N ASP A 406 -10.58 21.53 24.49
CA ASP A 406 -11.39 21.39 25.71
C ASP A 406 -12.66 22.27 25.69
N GLY A 407 -12.98 22.90 24.57
CA GLY A 407 -14.16 23.75 24.37
C GLY A 407 -14.01 25.19 24.85
N LYS A 408 -12.94 25.52 25.59
CA LYS A 408 -12.75 26.88 26.09
C LYS A 408 -12.46 27.84 24.96
N MET A 409 -13.18 28.96 24.94
CA MET A 409 -12.92 30.06 24.02
C MET A 409 -11.54 30.66 24.29
N ARG A 410 -10.78 30.93 23.22
CA ARG A 410 -9.56 31.74 23.33
C ARG A 410 -9.90 33.20 23.50
N THR A 411 -9.17 33.86 24.39
CA THR A 411 -9.24 35.30 24.64
C THR A 411 -7.83 35.88 24.66
N GLY A 412 -7.62 36.96 23.92
CA GLY A 412 -6.42 37.79 23.99
C GLY A 412 -5.16 37.21 23.32
N GLY A 413 -4.46 38.08 22.59
CA GLY A 413 -3.08 37.88 22.15
C GLY A 413 -2.91 37.11 20.84
N TRP A 414 -1.65 36.81 20.54
CA TRP A 414 -1.24 36.11 19.33
C TRP A 414 -1.55 34.60 19.43
N PHE A 415 -2.14 34.07 18.36
CA PHE A 415 -2.53 32.66 18.27
C PHE A 415 -2.01 32.07 16.96
N LYS A 416 -1.24 30.98 17.04
CA LYS A 416 -0.72 30.27 15.85
C LYS A 416 -1.51 29.00 15.60
N LEU A 417 -2.06 28.86 14.40
CA LEU A 417 -2.82 27.68 13.97
C LEU A 417 -2.53 27.37 12.50
N GLY A 418 -2.21 26.12 12.18
CA GLY A 418 -1.96 25.69 10.80
C GLY A 418 -0.81 26.41 10.10
N GLY A 419 0.20 26.87 10.86
CA GLY A 419 1.33 27.66 10.32
C GLY A 419 1.08 29.17 10.21
N TYR A 420 -0.17 29.63 10.39
CA TYR A 420 -0.54 31.03 10.28
C TYR A 420 -0.72 31.68 11.66
N TRP A 421 -0.46 32.99 11.72
CA TRP A 421 -0.70 33.80 12.91
C TRP A 421 -2.03 34.53 12.82
N TYR A 422 -2.71 34.59 13.96
CA TYR A 422 -3.96 35.28 14.19
C TYR A 422 -3.80 36.16 15.43
N TYR A 423 -4.59 37.22 15.53
CA TYR A 423 -4.67 38.01 16.76
C TYR A 423 -6.08 37.96 17.33
N ILE A 424 -6.18 37.47 18.56
CA ILE A 424 -7.43 37.31 19.31
C ILE A 424 -7.57 38.47 20.28
N GLN A 425 -8.73 39.12 20.27
CA GLN A 425 -9.05 40.22 21.18
C GLN A 425 -9.45 39.69 22.56
N SER A 426 -9.53 40.58 23.55
CA SER A 426 -9.91 40.21 24.92
C SER A 426 -11.31 39.60 25.04
N ASP A 427 -12.21 39.98 24.15
CA ASP A 427 -13.57 39.42 24.02
C ASP A 427 -13.61 38.09 23.23
N GLY A 428 -12.45 37.62 22.76
CA GLY A 428 -12.31 36.38 21.99
C GLY A 428 -12.48 36.54 20.48
N ALA A 429 -12.94 37.70 20.01
CA ALA A 429 -13.09 37.94 18.58
C ALA A 429 -11.72 38.10 17.92
N ARG A 430 -11.53 37.48 16.76
CA ARG A 430 -10.31 37.64 15.96
C ARG A 430 -10.31 38.95 15.17
N ARG A 431 -9.12 39.54 14.94
CA ARG A 431 -8.87 40.60 13.92
C ARG A 431 -8.91 40.06 12.48
N PHE A 432 -9.63 40.73 11.57
CA PHE A 432 -9.73 40.32 10.15
C PHE A 432 -10.08 41.50 9.24
N SER A 433 -9.67 41.42 7.96
CA SER A 433 -9.92 42.45 6.93
C SER A 433 -9.49 43.87 7.33
N GLU A 434 -8.44 44.02 8.13
CA GLU A 434 -8.08 45.30 8.71
C GLU A 434 -6.57 45.44 8.96
N LEU A 435 -6.12 46.70 9.04
CA LEU A 435 -4.81 47.08 9.54
C LEU A 435 -4.93 47.44 11.02
N SER A 436 -4.33 46.67 11.90
CA SER A 436 -4.42 46.86 13.36
C SER A 436 -3.08 47.22 13.97
N GLU A 437 -3.11 48.07 15.00
CA GLU A 437 -1.93 48.40 15.80
C GLU A 437 -1.90 47.56 17.09
N ILE A 438 -0.85 46.77 17.26
CA ILE A 438 -0.68 45.81 18.36
C ILE A 438 0.72 46.01 18.94
N GLY A 439 0.82 46.41 20.21
CA GLY A 439 2.10 46.63 20.88
C GLY A 439 3.01 47.66 20.17
N GLY A 440 2.42 48.74 19.62
CA GLY A 440 3.14 49.81 18.93
C GLY A 440 3.62 49.48 17.51
N LYS A 441 3.22 48.33 16.96
CA LYS A 441 3.52 47.93 15.57
C LYS A 441 2.22 47.70 14.81
N LYS A 442 2.21 47.94 13.50
CA LYS A 442 1.04 47.73 12.64
C LYS A 442 1.13 46.40 11.91
N TYR A 443 0.02 45.67 11.86
CA TYR A 443 -0.13 44.35 11.24
C TYR A 443 -1.38 44.36 10.36
N LEU A 444 -1.32 43.67 9.23
CA LEU A 444 -2.46 43.55 8.33
C LEU A 444 -3.04 42.13 8.41
N PHE A 445 -4.36 42.03 8.53
CA PHE A 445 -5.08 40.75 8.59
C PHE A 445 -5.96 40.56 7.37
N ALA A 446 -5.88 39.38 6.76
CA ALA A 446 -6.73 38.97 5.64
C ALA A 446 -8.21 38.81 6.05
N ALA A 447 -9.10 38.58 5.09
CA ALA A 447 -10.53 38.33 5.35
C ALA A 447 -10.76 37.06 6.18
N ASP A 448 -9.93 36.04 5.96
CA ASP A 448 -9.88 34.85 6.79
C ASP A 448 -8.98 35.04 8.02
N GLY A 449 -8.72 36.29 8.44
CA GLY A 449 -8.02 36.74 9.65
C GLY A 449 -6.57 36.32 9.82
N LYS A 450 -5.95 35.70 8.81
CA LYS A 450 -4.53 35.41 8.83
C LYS A 450 -3.72 36.70 8.76
N MET A 451 -2.71 36.83 9.60
CA MET A 451 -1.73 37.90 9.53
C MET A 451 -0.94 37.81 8.21
N LEU A 452 -0.84 38.91 7.49
CA LEU A 452 -0.14 39.01 6.21
C LEU A 452 1.31 39.48 6.37
N THR A 453 2.19 38.99 5.50
CA THR A 453 3.61 39.36 5.41
C THR A 453 3.97 39.73 3.96
N GLY A 454 5.17 40.28 3.74
CA GLY A 454 5.66 40.70 2.42
C GLY A 454 4.98 41.96 1.88
N ASN A 455 5.00 42.12 0.56
CA ASN A 455 4.34 43.23 -0.13
C ASN A 455 2.82 43.02 -0.18
N GLN A 456 2.07 43.98 0.34
CA GLN A 456 0.61 43.96 0.42
C GLN A 456 0.01 45.28 -0.07
N PHE A 457 -1.20 45.21 -0.61
CA PHE A 457 -1.99 46.38 -0.95
C PHE A 457 -3.15 46.52 0.03
N PHE A 458 -3.27 47.69 0.65
CA PHE A 458 -4.38 48.01 1.55
C PHE A 458 -4.85 49.43 1.29
N ASN A 459 -6.15 49.60 1.01
CA ASN A 459 -6.78 50.88 0.62
C ASN A 459 -6.01 51.64 -0.47
N GLY A 460 -5.59 50.91 -1.53
CA GLY A 460 -4.87 51.47 -2.67
C GLY A 460 -3.40 51.82 -2.41
N LYS A 461 -2.88 51.62 -1.19
CA LYS A 461 -1.48 51.88 -0.83
C LYS A 461 -0.69 50.56 -0.74
N LYS A 462 0.44 50.51 -1.43
CA LYS A 462 1.42 49.42 -1.34
C LYS A 462 2.21 49.56 -0.03
N MET A 463 2.35 48.47 0.71
CA MET A 463 2.99 48.41 2.03
C MET A 463 3.82 47.13 2.12
N PHE A 464 4.88 47.14 2.92
CA PHE A 464 5.72 45.97 3.14
C PHE A 464 5.70 45.56 4.62
N PHE A 465 5.34 44.30 4.89
CA PHE A 465 5.30 43.70 6.22
C PHE A 465 6.41 42.66 6.35
N SER A 466 7.20 42.73 7.43
CA SER A 466 8.28 41.75 7.69
C SER A 466 7.74 40.33 7.94
N GLU A 467 8.62 39.33 8.08
CA GLU A 467 8.24 37.97 8.52
C GLU A 467 7.53 37.95 9.88
N SER A 468 7.86 38.89 10.77
CA SER A 468 7.12 39.08 12.03
C SER A 468 5.71 39.65 11.85
N GLY A 469 5.33 40.03 10.63
CA GLY A 469 4.08 40.70 10.28
C GLY A 469 4.08 42.20 10.54
N ALA A 470 5.13 42.77 11.12
CA ALA A 470 5.19 44.19 11.41
C ALA A 470 5.46 45.02 10.14
N LEU A 471 4.64 46.05 9.92
CA LEU A 471 4.79 47.06 8.86
C LEU A 471 6.16 47.75 8.94
N GLN A 472 6.84 47.85 7.79
CA GLN A 472 8.14 48.50 7.66
C GLN A 472 8.02 49.92 7.09
N THR A 473 8.99 50.78 7.42
CA THR A 473 9.11 52.15 6.90
C THR A 473 9.73 52.17 5.51
N ALA A 474 9.26 53.07 4.63
CA ALA A 474 9.84 53.28 3.30
C ALA A 474 11.24 53.94 3.37
N GLY A 475 12.14 53.51 2.48
CA GLY A 475 13.46 54.08 2.24
C GLY A 475 13.49 55.00 1.01
N LYS A 476 14.69 55.31 0.51
CA LYS A 476 14.87 56.14 -0.69
C LYS A 476 14.59 55.34 -1.98
N PRO A 477 13.72 55.80 -2.89
CA PRO A 477 13.38 55.07 -4.10
C PRO A 477 14.56 54.72 -5.00
N SER A 478 14.52 53.54 -5.62
CA SER A 478 15.47 53.06 -6.64
C SER A 478 16.95 53.09 -6.21
N THR A 479 17.23 52.78 -4.94
CA THR A 479 18.59 52.82 -4.39
C THR A 479 19.01 51.52 -3.71
N TRP A 480 20.30 51.20 -3.87
CA TRP A 480 20.97 50.24 -3.00
C TRP A 480 21.30 50.89 -1.67
N GLN A 481 21.06 50.17 -0.58
CA GLN A 481 21.42 50.62 0.76
C GLN A 481 22.04 49.46 1.52
N LYS A 482 23.21 49.70 2.11
CA LYS A 482 23.82 48.79 3.06
C LYS A 482 23.39 49.17 4.47
N ILE A 483 22.86 48.21 5.22
CA ILE A 483 22.50 48.37 6.63
C ILE A 483 23.23 47.25 7.37
N ASP A 484 24.14 47.62 8.27
CA ASP A 484 25.09 46.71 8.91
C ASP A 484 25.92 45.90 7.88
N SER A 485 25.79 44.56 7.87
CA SER A 485 26.43 43.67 6.89
C SER A 485 25.64 43.48 5.59
N ASP A 486 24.37 43.87 5.58
CA ASP A 486 23.39 43.38 4.62
C ASP A 486 23.05 44.44 3.56
N TRP A 487 22.85 43.98 2.34
CA TRP A 487 22.48 44.84 1.21
C TRP A 487 20.98 44.72 0.92
N TYR A 488 20.35 45.87 0.73
CA TYR A 488 18.95 46.01 0.37
C TYR A 488 18.85 46.83 -0.92
N PHE A 489 17.82 46.56 -1.72
CA PHE A 489 17.44 47.43 -2.83
C PHE A 489 16.02 47.95 -2.61
N TYR A 490 15.85 49.27 -2.62
CA TYR A 490 14.54 49.91 -2.54
C TYR A 490 14.01 50.14 -3.95
N ASP A 491 12.77 49.72 -4.21
CA ASP A 491 12.09 49.90 -5.49
C ASP A 491 11.68 51.36 -5.73
N GLU A 492 10.98 51.62 -6.84
CA GLU A 492 10.52 52.96 -7.23
C GLU A 492 9.56 53.62 -6.22
N ASP A 493 8.92 52.82 -5.36
CA ASP A 493 8.04 53.30 -4.29
C ASP A 493 8.80 53.53 -2.97
N GLY A 494 10.12 53.27 -2.96
CA GLY A 494 10.93 53.29 -1.74
C GLY A 494 10.65 52.11 -0.82
N LEU A 495 10.13 50.99 -1.33
CA LEU A 495 9.92 49.75 -0.56
C LEU A 495 11.04 48.75 -0.83
N LYS A 496 11.39 47.94 0.17
CA LYS A 496 12.40 46.89 -0.01
C LYS A 496 11.95 45.91 -1.09
N THR A 497 12.82 45.66 -2.05
CA THR A 497 12.63 44.63 -3.07
C THR A 497 12.80 43.27 -2.43
N ILE A 498 11.90 42.35 -2.76
CA ILE A 498 11.95 40.93 -2.39
C ILE A 498 11.90 40.10 -3.68
N GLY A 499 12.41 38.87 -3.63
CA GLY A 499 12.43 37.98 -4.79
C GLY A 499 13.52 38.34 -5.81
N LYS A 500 13.42 37.73 -7.00
CA LYS A 500 14.36 37.97 -8.11
C LYS A 500 14.07 39.31 -8.77
N LYS A 501 15.10 40.15 -8.95
CA LYS A 501 14.99 41.43 -9.65
C LYS A 501 16.18 41.64 -10.56
N ASN A 502 15.91 42.03 -11.82
CA ASN A 502 16.93 42.53 -12.71
C ASN A 502 17.22 44.01 -12.38
N ILE A 503 18.48 44.31 -12.06
CA ILE A 503 18.95 45.65 -11.74
C ILE A 503 20.19 45.89 -12.60
N ASN A 504 20.10 46.86 -13.52
CA ASN A 504 21.17 47.24 -14.44
C ASN A 504 21.76 46.04 -15.23
N GLY A 505 20.90 45.13 -15.71
CA GLY A 505 21.31 44.00 -16.56
C GLY A 505 21.79 42.76 -15.80
N SER A 506 21.86 42.80 -14.46
CA SER A 506 22.16 41.62 -13.64
C SER A 506 20.94 41.23 -12.78
N THR A 507 20.70 39.93 -12.64
CA THR A 507 19.64 39.41 -11.76
C THR A 507 20.18 39.20 -10.35
N TYR A 508 19.49 39.74 -9.36
CA TYR A 508 19.75 39.59 -7.93
C TYR A 508 18.56 38.89 -7.27
N TYR A 509 18.76 38.29 -6.10
CA TYR A 509 17.68 37.75 -5.28
C TYR A 509 17.72 38.37 -3.89
N PHE A 510 16.57 38.83 -3.42
CA PHE A 510 16.38 39.37 -2.08
C PHE A 510 15.43 38.44 -1.30
N ASN A 511 15.78 38.11 -0.06
CA ASN A 511 14.92 37.29 0.79
C ASN A 511 13.68 38.06 1.27
N GLN A 512 12.87 37.46 2.14
CA GLN A 512 11.62 38.06 2.62
C GLN A 512 11.83 39.27 3.55
N GLU A 513 13.06 39.52 4.02
CA GLU A 513 13.46 40.73 4.76
C GLU A 513 13.98 41.83 3.82
N GLY A 514 14.15 41.52 2.53
CA GLY A 514 14.75 42.36 1.52
C GLY A 514 16.28 42.31 1.48
N VAL A 515 16.91 41.35 2.17
CA VAL A 515 18.37 41.15 2.18
C VAL A 515 18.80 40.43 0.90
N MET A 516 19.75 41.03 0.17
CA MET A 516 20.37 40.46 -1.01
C MET A 516 21.16 39.20 -0.67
N GLN A 517 20.88 38.11 -1.37
CA GLN A 517 21.52 36.82 -1.16
C GLN A 517 22.81 36.66 -1.98
N THR A 518 23.76 35.90 -1.44
CA THR A 518 25.00 35.48 -2.10
C THR A 518 25.23 33.98 -1.87
N GLY A 519 26.03 33.33 -2.70
CA GLY A 519 26.23 31.88 -2.67
C GLY A 519 25.00 31.10 -3.15
N TRP A 520 24.83 29.87 -2.66
CA TRP A 520 23.66 29.05 -2.96
C TRP A 520 22.41 29.58 -2.26
N ALA A 521 21.34 29.79 -3.02
CA ALA A 521 20.02 30.12 -2.47
C ALA A 521 18.95 29.25 -3.14
N PHE A 522 17.99 28.79 -2.35
CA PHE A 522 16.85 28.01 -2.82
C PHE A 522 15.67 28.95 -3.11
N VAL A 523 15.35 29.14 -4.38
CA VAL A 523 14.39 30.13 -4.87
C VAL A 523 13.35 29.45 -5.75
N ASP A 524 12.07 29.67 -5.46
CA ASP A 524 10.93 29.13 -6.22
C ASP A 524 11.01 27.61 -6.45
N GLY A 525 11.50 26.86 -5.46
CA GLY A 525 11.65 25.41 -5.51
C GLY A 525 12.94 24.91 -6.17
N HIS A 526 13.86 25.80 -6.53
CA HIS A 526 15.05 25.46 -7.32
C HIS A 526 16.31 26.08 -6.69
N TRP A 527 17.46 25.41 -6.82
CA TRP A 527 18.74 25.99 -6.38
C TRP A 527 19.28 26.95 -7.43
N ASN A 528 19.67 28.15 -7.00
CA ASN A 528 20.37 29.16 -7.78
C ASN A 528 21.70 29.50 -7.08
N TYR A 529 22.68 29.99 -7.83
CA TYR A 529 23.94 30.49 -7.26
C TYR A 529 24.14 31.96 -7.58
N PHE A 530 24.43 32.76 -6.55
CA PHE A 530 24.69 34.18 -6.63
C PHE A 530 26.16 34.45 -6.28
N ALA A 531 26.85 35.23 -7.11
CA ALA A 531 28.23 35.62 -6.84
C ALA A 531 28.34 36.43 -5.53
N SER A 532 29.56 36.68 -5.06
CA SER A 532 29.79 37.56 -3.90
C SER A 532 29.28 39.00 -4.11
N SER A 533 29.12 39.43 -5.36
CA SER A 533 28.46 40.70 -5.72
C SER A 533 26.93 40.65 -5.67
N GLY A 534 26.33 39.48 -5.46
CA GLY A 534 24.89 39.23 -5.52
C GLY A 534 24.35 38.90 -6.92
N ALA A 535 25.18 39.01 -7.98
CA ALA A 535 24.74 38.70 -9.34
C ALA A 535 24.57 37.18 -9.55
N MET A 536 23.41 36.77 -10.07
CA MET A 536 23.09 35.38 -10.39
C MET A 536 24.04 34.82 -11.46
N LYS A 537 24.55 33.60 -11.25
CA LYS A 537 25.36 32.87 -12.23
C LYS A 537 24.51 31.97 -13.11
N THR A 538 25.03 31.68 -14.31
CA THR A 538 24.53 30.68 -15.26
C THR A 538 25.71 29.88 -15.82
N GLY A 539 25.46 28.72 -16.41
CA GLY A 539 26.47 27.82 -16.95
C GLY A 539 27.24 27.03 -15.89
N TRP A 540 28.46 26.60 -16.24
CA TRP A 540 29.34 25.88 -15.32
C TRP A 540 29.86 26.79 -14.22
N ILE A 541 29.69 26.36 -12.98
CA ILE A 541 30.27 27.01 -11.80
C ILE A 541 31.07 25.98 -11.01
N LYS A 542 32.23 26.40 -10.51
CA LYS A 542 33.02 25.64 -9.54
C LYS A 542 32.85 26.29 -8.18
N ASP A 543 32.22 25.56 -7.26
CA ASP A 543 32.11 25.95 -5.86
C ASP A 543 33.01 25.02 -5.05
N GLN A 544 34.04 25.61 -4.43
CA GLN A 544 35.16 24.88 -3.84
C GLN A 544 35.80 23.89 -4.84
N ASP A 545 35.70 22.59 -4.59
CA ASP A 545 36.21 21.51 -5.46
C ASP A 545 35.14 20.77 -6.24
N THR A 546 33.89 21.25 -6.24
CA THR A 546 32.77 20.60 -6.92
C THR A 546 32.23 21.47 -8.07
N TRP A 547 31.98 20.82 -9.20
CA TRP A 547 31.37 21.45 -10.37
C TRP A 547 29.86 21.25 -10.39
N TYR A 548 29.14 22.31 -10.75
CA TYR A 548 27.71 22.34 -10.94
C TYR A 548 27.39 23.04 -12.26
N TYR A 549 26.18 22.82 -12.78
CA TYR A 549 25.71 23.52 -13.96
C TYR A 549 24.37 24.20 -13.69
N LEU A 550 24.29 25.48 -14.00
CA LEU A 550 23.09 26.30 -13.91
C LEU A 550 22.57 26.57 -15.33
N ASP A 551 21.28 26.42 -15.57
CA ASP A 551 20.70 26.75 -16.87
C ASP A 551 20.62 28.26 -17.13
N LYS A 552 19.97 28.66 -18.22
CA LYS A 552 19.80 30.06 -18.62
C LYS A 552 18.99 30.90 -17.61
N ASP A 553 18.14 30.25 -16.82
CA ASP A 553 17.30 30.87 -15.79
C ASP A 553 17.99 30.79 -14.40
N GLY A 554 19.24 30.32 -14.39
CA GLY A 554 20.11 30.17 -13.22
C GLY A 554 19.79 28.95 -12.37
N ILE A 555 18.92 28.05 -12.82
CA ILE A 555 18.47 26.87 -12.08
C ILE A 555 19.55 25.79 -12.16
N MET A 556 19.91 25.23 -11.02
CA MET A 556 20.83 24.10 -10.93
C MET A 556 20.23 22.84 -11.53
N LEU A 557 20.92 22.28 -12.53
CA LEU A 557 20.51 21.04 -13.18
C LEU A 557 20.92 19.81 -12.36
N THR A 558 20.16 18.73 -12.50
CA THR A 558 20.43 17.39 -11.93
C THR A 558 20.17 16.31 -12.99
N GLY A 559 20.60 15.08 -12.73
CA GLY A 559 20.43 13.94 -13.62
C GLY A 559 21.35 13.92 -14.84
N LYS A 560 20.95 13.18 -15.87
CA LYS A 560 21.66 13.07 -17.16
C LYS A 560 21.48 14.37 -17.93
N GLN A 561 22.58 15.00 -18.33
CA GLN A 561 22.55 16.27 -19.05
C GLN A 561 23.42 16.20 -20.30
N GLU A 562 22.94 16.75 -21.41
CA GLU A 562 23.73 16.94 -22.62
C GLU A 562 24.01 18.43 -22.81
N ILE A 563 25.27 18.82 -22.65
CA ILE A 563 25.72 20.21 -22.67
C ILE A 563 26.78 20.32 -23.75
N ASN A 564 26.53 21.14 -24.78
CA ASN A 564 27.41 21.32 -25.94
C ASN A 564 27.86 19.96 -26.55
N SER A 565 26.89 19.08 -26.85
CA SER A 565 27.10 17.73 -27.40
C SER A 565 27.94 16.78 -26.53
N THR A 566 28.16 17.11 -25.27
CA THR A 566 28.84 16.24 -24.30
C THR A 566 27.87 15.80 -23.21
N ARG A 567 27.85 14.50 -22.91
CA ARG A 567 26.96 13.90 -21.91
C ARG A 567 27.62 13.91 -20.52
N TYR A 568 26.92 14.44 -19.54
CA TYR A 568 27.32 14.54 -18.13
C TYR A 568 26.26 13.92 -17.23
N TYR A 569 26.62 13.67 -15.98
CA TYR A 569 25.65 13.36 -14.94
C TYR A 569 25.90 14.21 -13.70
N LEU A 570 24.88 14.96 -13.31
CA LEU A 570 24.83 15.78 -12.10
C LEU A 570 24.01 14.98 -11.08
N ASN A 571 24.55 14.70 -9.89
CA ASN A 571 23.81 13.92 -8.90
C ASN A 571 22.61 14.70 -8.31
N ALA A 572 21.92 14.13 -7.32
CA ALA A 572 20.77 14.79 -6.69
C ALA A 572 21.11 16.13 -5.99
N SER A 573 22.37 16.35 -5.59
CA SER A 573 22.83 17.64 -5.07
C SER A 573 23.34 18.58 -6.17
N GLY A 574 23.20 18.21 -7.45
CA GLY A 574 23.71 18.94 -8.61
C GLY A 574 25.21 18.79 -8.86
N ALA A 575 25.92 18.01 -8.05
CA ALA A 575 27.36 17.82 -8.18
C ALA A 575 27.68 16.92 -9.38
N MET A 576 28.52 17.42 -10.28
CA MET A 576 29.01 16.69 -11.44
C MET A 576 29.79 15.44 -11.03
N GLN A 577 29.39 14.28 -11.56
CA GLN A 577 30.03 13.01 -11.26
C GLN A 577 31.26 12.76 -12.14
N THR A 578 32.23 12.07 -11.55
CA THR A 578 33.42 11.51 -12.19
C THR A 578 33.59 10.05 -11.73
N GLY A 579 34.33 9.26 -12.49
CA GLY A 579 34.52 7.83 -12.23
C GLY A 579 33.28 6.96 -12.53
N TRP A 580 33.22 5.80 -11.87
CA TRP A 580 32.13 4.83 -12.04
C TRP A 580 30.84 5.28 -11.33
N LYS A 581 29.71 5.19 -12.04
CA LYS A 581 28.38 5.46 -11.48
C LYS A 581 27.38 4.38 -11.90
N TRP A 582 26.74 3.78 -10.90
CA TRP A 582 25.57 2.92 -11.11
C TRP A 582 24.30 3.77 -11.21
N GLN A 583 23.57 3.64 -12.32
CA GLN A 583 22.29 4.33 -12.59
C GLN A 583 21.49 3.55 -13.64
N ASP A 584 20.16 3.65 -13.63
CA ASP A 584 19.26 2.96 -14.59
C ASP A 584 19.58 1.46 -14.76
N ASN A 585 19.90 0.80 -13.64
CA ASN A 585 20.27 -0.61 -13.59
C ASN A 585 21.51 -0.97 -14.44
N SER A 586 22.44 -0.03 -14.60
CA SER A 586 23.65 -0.17 -15.41
C SER A 586 24.83 0.65 -14.85
N TRP A 587 26.06 0.20 -15.10
CA TRP A 587 27.27 0.97 -14.78
C TRP A 587 27.63 1.90 -15.96
N TYR A 588 28.00 3.13 -15.63
CA TYR A 588 28.53 4.15 -16.54
C TYR A 588 29.88 4.65 -16.00
N PHE A 589 30.71 5.21 -16.86
CA PHE A 589 31.97 5.84 -16.46
C PHE A 589 32.03 7.29 -16.95
N TYR A 590 32.35 8.21 -16.06
CA TYR A 590 32.54 9.64 -16.36
C TYR A 590 34.01 10.00 -16.16
N THR A 591 34.63 10.71 -17.11
CA THR A 591 36.04 11.11 -17.00
C THR A 591 36.23 12.19 -15.93
N ASN A 592 37.48 12.61 -15.66
CA ASN A 592 37.76 13.71 -14.73
C ASN A 592 37.13 15.06 -15.14
N SER A 593 36.79 15.24 -16.42
CA SER A 593 36.05 16.41 -16.90
C SER A 593 34.53 16.25 -16.74
N GLY A 594 34.06 15.12 -16.20
CA GLY A 594 32.64 14.74 -16.09
C GLY A 594 32.01 14.21 -17.37
N ALA A 595 32.77 14.10 -18.46
CA ALA A 595 32.25 13.61 -19.74
C ALA A 595 32.05 12.09 -19.69
N MET A 596 30.89 11.61 -20.14
CA MET A 596 30.57 10.19 -20.19
C MET A 596 31.45 9.46 -21.21
N LYS A 597 32.10 8.37 -20.79
CA LYS A 597 32.96 7.55 -21.64
C LYS A 597 32.16 6.48 -22.39
N THR A 598 32.51 6.28 -23.65
CA THR A 598 32.12 5.11 -24.47
C THR A 598 33.36 4.35 -24.94
N GLY A 599 33.16 3.10 -25.38
CA GLY A 599 34.23 2.20 -25.80
C GLY A 599 35.06 1.65 -24.64
N TRP A 600 36.30 1.26 -24.95
CA TRP A 600 37.22 0.73 -23.95
C TRP A 600 37.69 1.80 -22.97
N ILE A 601 37.78 1.42 -21.69
CA ILE A 601 38.39 2.19 -20.61
C ILE A 601 39.27 1.27 -19.76
N LYS A 602 40.45 1.77 -19.39
CA LYS A 602 41.34 1.12 -18.44
C LYS A 602 41.23 1.85 -17.10
N ASP A 603 40.79 1.15 -16.08
CA ASP A 603 40.64 1.68 -14.72
C ASP A 603 41.20 0.66 -13.72
N ASN A 604 42.06 1.13 -12.82
CA ASN A 604 42.78 0.31 -11.84
C ASN A 604 43.36 -1.00 -12.44
N GLU A 605 44.16 -0.84 -13.51
CA GLU A 605 44.81 -1.91 -14.29
C GLU A 605 43.89 -2.88 -15.04
N LYS A 606 42.56 -2.75 -14.91
CA LYS A 606 41.57 -3.60 -15.58
C LYS A 606 40.93 -2.88 -16.76
N TRP A 607 40.56 -3.64 -17.78
CA TRP A 607 39.84 -3.13 -18.95
C TRP A 607 38.34 -3.40 -18.83
N TYR A 608 37.55 -2.41 -19.22
CA TYR A 608 36.08 -2.46 -19.28
C TYR A 608 35.63 -1.89 -20.62
N TYR A 609 34.45 -2.31 -21.07
CA TYR A 609 33.87 -1.82 -22.32
C TYR A 609 32.48 -1.21 -22.08
N LEU A 610 32.30 0.02 -22.56
CA LEU A 610 31.08 0.80 -22.44
C LEU A 610 30.48 0.89 -23.86
N ASN A 611 29.21 0.55 -24.06
CA ASN A 611 28.58 0.62 -25.37
C ASN A 611 28.37 2.08 -25.84
N GLN A 612 27.71 2.30 -26.99
CA GLN A 612 27.46 3.66 -27.52
C GLN A 612 26.58 4.53 -26.59
N ASP A 613 25.73 3.89 -25.79
CA ASP A 613 24.91 4.54 -24.77
C ASP A 613 25.67 4.76 -23.45
N GLY A 614 26.92 4.30 -23.35
CA GLY A 614 27.75 4.40 -22.14
C GLY A 614 27.49 3.31 -21.10
N ILE A 615 26.74 2.26 -21.46
CA ILE A 615 26.44 1.14 -20.56
C ILE A 615 27.61 0.16 -20.55
N MET A 616 28.15 -0.13 -19.37
CA MET A 616 29.17 -1.14 -19.17
C MET A 616 28.65 -2.53 -19.52
N GLN A 617 29.37 -3.24 -20.38
CA GLN A 617 29.02 -4.58 -20.82
C GLN A 617 29.57 -5.65 -19.87
N THR A 618 28.88 -6.80 -19.81
CA THR A 618 29.31 -8.02 -19.10
C THR A 618 29.08 -9.25 -19.99
N GLY A 619 29.62 -10.40 -19.60
CA GLY A 619 29.47 -11.66 -20.34
C GLY A 619 30.31 -11.71 -21.63
N LYS A 620 29.90 -12.58 -22.56
CA LYS A 620 30.53 -12.71 -23.88
C LYS A 620 30.16 -11.51 -24.73
N GLN A 621 31.16 -10.83 -25.29
CA GLN A 621 30.98 -9.64 -26.10
C GLN A 621 31.77 -9.75 -27.40
N GLU A 622 31.15 -9.41 -28.52
CA GLU A 622 31.84 -9.28 -29.80
C GLU A 622 31.99 -7.80 -30.13
N ILE A 623 33.25 -7.33 -30.14
CA ILE A 623 33.58 -5.93 -30.31
C ILE A 623 34.51 -5.83 -31.51
N ASN A 624 34.03 -5.19 -32.59
CA ASN A 624 34.75 -5.07 -33.86
C ASN A 624 35.23 -6.44 -34.41
N GLY A 625 34.38 -7.46 -34.34
CA GLY A 625 34.69 -8.82 -34.82
C GLY A 625 35.62 -9.64 -33.93
N ILE A 626 36.04 -9.11 -32.78
CA ILE A 626 36.87 -9.84 -31.81
C ILE A 626 35.99 -10.22 -30.60
N ARG A 627 36.06 -11.48 -30.19
CA ARG A 627 35.30 -12.03 -29.06
C ARG A 627 36.06 -11.87 -27.75
N TYR A 628 35.43 -11.26 -26.77
CA TYR A 628 35.95 -11.01 -25.42
C TYR A 628 35.01 -11.62 -24.38
N TYR A 629 35.52 -11.78 -23.17
CA TYR A 629 34.69 -12.06 -22.00
C TYR A 629 34.94 -11.04 -20.91
N LEU A 630 33.87 -10.36 -20.50
CA LEU A 630 33.83 -9.44 -19.39
C LEU A 630 33.15 -10.17 -18.23
N ASN A 631 33.79 -10.27 -17.06
CA ASN A 631 33.18 -10.96 -15.92
C ASN A 631 31.96 -10.19 -15.37
N ALA A 632 31.35 -10.67 -14.29
CA ALA A 632 30.21 -10.01 -13.66
C ALA A 632 30.48 -8.57 -13.18
N SER A 633 31.75 -8.21 -12.92
CA SER A 633 32.15 -6.83 -12.60
C SER A 633 32.48 -5.99 -13.83
N GLY A 634 32.26 -6.51 -15.04
CA GLY A 634 32.61 -5.88 -16.32
C GLY A 634 34.10 -5.92 -16.67
N ALA A 635 34.94 -6.54 -15.84
CA ALA A 635 36.38 -6.59 -16.07
C ALA A 635 36.70 -7.66 -17.12
N MET A 636 37.42 -7.25 -18.17
CA MET A 636 37.90 -8.11 -19.24
C MET A 636 38.80 -9.22 -18.68
N GLN A 637 38.51 -10.45 -19.09
CA GLN A 637 39.24 -11.63 -18.66
C GLN A 637 40.34 -12.01 -19.64
N THR A 638 41.41 -12.57 -19.09
CA THR A 638 42.54 -13.18 -19.80
C THR A 638 42.84 -14.56 -19.21
N GLY A 639 43.59 -15.39 -19.93
CA GLY A 639 43.91 -16.77 -19.59
C GLY A 639 42.75 -17.75 -19.71
N TRP A 640 42.87 -18.90 -19.06
CA TRP A 640 41.83 -19.93 -18.97
C TRP A 640 40.62 -19.46 -18.17
N LYS A 641 39.42 -19.66 -18.72
CA LYS A 641 38.14 -19.35 -18.06
C LYS A 641 37.13 -20.47 -18.27
N TRP A 642 36.54 -20.91 -17.16
CA TRP A 642 35.43 -21.85 -17.16
C TRP A 642 34.11 -21.08 -17.24
N GLN A 643 33.31 -21.34 -18.26
CA GLN A 643 32.02 -20.70 -18.51
C GLN A 643 31.15 -21.63 -19.37
N ASP A 644 29.83 -21.57 -19.22
CA ASP A 644 28.88 -22.41 -19.97
C ASP A 644 29.25 -23.91 -20.01
N ASN A 645 29.72 -24.42 -18.86
CA ASN A 645 30.14 -25.81 -18.69
C ASN A 645 31.30 -26.23 -19.62
N SER A 646 32.17 -25.29 -19.98
CA SER A 646 33.31 -25.52 -20.87
C SER A 646 34.49 -24.58 -20.57
N TRP A 647 35.71 -25.02 -20.89
CA TRP A 647 36.91 -24.18 -20.80
C TRP A 647 37.10 -23.37 -22.08
N TYR A 648 37.48 -22.11 -21.93
CA TYR A 648 37.87 -21.18 -22.99
C TYR A 648 39.21 -20.54 -22.62
N PHE A 649 39.95 -20.05 -23.60
CA PHE A 649 41.18 -19.30 -23.36
C PHE A 649 41.09 -17.91 -23.99
N TYR A 650 41.46 -16.88 -23.22
CA TYR A 650 41.53 -15.49 -23.67
C TYR A 650 42.99 -15.03 -23.62
N THR A 651 43.50 -14.42 -24.69
CA THR A 651 44.89 -13.93 -24.73
C THR A 651 45.10 -12.73 -23.80
N ASN A 652 46.32 -12.22 -23.68
CA ASN A 652 46.62 -11.02 -22.88
C ASN A 652 45.90 -9.76 -23.37
N SER A 653 45.47 -9.71 -24.64
CA SER A 653 44.61 -8.63 -25.15
C SER A 653 43.13 -8.83 -24.83
N GLY A 654 42.76 -9.96 -24.20
CA GLY A 654 41.39 -10.37 -23.92
C GLY A 654 40.67 -11.03 -25.10
N ALA A 655 41.32 -11.17 -26.26
CA ALA A 655 40.74 -11.83 -27.42
C ALA A 655 40.64 -13.34 -27.18
N MET A 656 39.50 -13.94 -27.49
CA MET A 656 39.30 -15.39 -27.38
C MET A 656 40.21 -16.14 -28.35
N LYS A 657 41.00 -17.07 -27.85
CA LYS A 657 41.87 -17.94 -28.65
C LYS A 657 41.06 -19.12 -29.19
N THR A 658 41.29 -19.43 -30.47
CA THR A 658 40.81 -20.65 -31.11
C THR A 658 41.96 -21.41 -31.77
N GLY A 659 41.72 -22.67 -32.15
CA GLY A 659 42.72 -23.59 -32.68
C GLY A 659 43.73 -24.07 -31.64
N TRP A 660 44.92 -24.44 -32.10
CA TRP A 660 46.01 -24.89 -31.22
C TRP A 660 46.48 -23.79 -30.25
N LEU A 661 46.67 -24.17 -28.99
CA LEU A 661 47.22 -23.36 -27.92
C LEU A 661 48.30 -24.15 -27.20
N LYS A 662 49.50 -23.57 -27.06
CA LYS A 662 50.53 -24.06 -26.15
C LYS A 662 50.51 -23.20 -24.90
N ASP A 663 50.27 -23.82 -23.75
CA ASP A 663 50.26 -23.17 -22.44
C ASP A 663 50.99 -24.05 -21.43
N ASN A 664 51.98 -23.48 -20.72
CA ASN A 664 52.85 -24.19 -19.77
C ASN A 664 53.34 -25.55 -20.28
N GLU A 665 54.01 -25.55 -21.44
CA GLU A 665 54.57 -26.73 -22.14
C GLU A 665 53.55 -27.76 -22.66
N SER A 666 52.28 -27.63 -22.28
CA SER A 666 51.20 -28.51 -22.72
C SER A 666 50.48 -27.95 -23.95
N TRP A 667 50.03 -28.84 -24.83
CA TRP A 667 49.21 -28.48 -25.99
C TRP A 667 47.73 -28.72 -25.70
N TYR A 668 46.91 -27.77 -26.14
CA TYR A 668 45.46 -27.79 -26.07
C TYR A 668 44.90 -27.44 -27.45
N TYR A 669 43.66 -27.83 -27.70
CA TYR A 669 42.94 -27.42 -28.90
C TYR A 669 41.61 -26.78 -28.52
N LEU A 670 41.41 -25.54 -28.98
CA LEU A 670 40.17 -24.79 -28.78
C LEU A 670 39.40 -24.84 -30.09
N ASN A 671 38.14 -25.26 -30.06
CA ASN A 671 37.32 -25.39 -31.26
C ASN A 671 37.30 -24.07 -32.07
N PRO A 672 37.61 -24.08 -33.39
CA PRO A 672 37.68 -22.88 -34.22
C PRO A 672 36.41 -22.01 -34.21
N GLU A 673 35.24 -22.65 -34.19
CA GLU A 673 33.95 -21.97 -34.27
C GLU A 673 33.52 -21.47 -32.89
N THR A 674 33.57 -22.34 -31.89
CA THR A 674 32.98 -22.07 -30.57
C THR A 674 33.98 -21.56 -29.55
N GLY A 675 35.27 -21.87 -29.67
CA GLY A 675 36.32 -21.57 -28.68
C GLY A 675 36.39 -22.56 -27.52
N ILE A 676 35.54 -23.59 -27.49
CA ILE A 676 35.50 -24.60 -26.44
C ILE A 676 36.75 -25.48 -26.49
N MET A 677 37.38 -25.69 -25.34
CA MET A 677 38.49 -26.63 -25.18
C MET A 677 38.05 -28.06 -25.46
N VAL A 678 38.73 -28.72 -26.39
CA VAL A 678 38.48 -30.10 -26.77
C VAL A 678 39.03 -31.06 -25.71
N VAL A 679 38.26 -32.11 -25.43
CA VAL A 679 38.62 -33.26 -24.58
C VAL A 679 38.31 -34.56 -25.34
N GLY A 680 38.95 -35.67 -24.97
CA GLY A 680 38.81 -36.96 -25.63
C GLY A 680 39.47 -37.02 -27.01
N SER A 681 39.06 -38.01 -27.81
CA SER A 681 39.56 -38.18 -29.19
C SER A 681 38.92 -37.17 -30.13
N LYS A 682 39.73 -36.45 -30.91
CA LYS A 682 39.25 -35.48 -31.91
C LYS A 682 40.11 -35.49 -33.16
N GLU A 683 39.45 -35.58 -34.32
CA GLU A 683 40.10 -35.37 -35.60
C GLU A 683 40.31 -33.86 -35.87
N ILE A 684 41.55 -33.51 -36.18
CA ILE A 684 42.01 -32.15 -36.50
C ILE A 684 42.94 -32.27 -37.71
N ASP A 685 42.58 -31.61 -38.82
CA ASP A 685 43.35 -31.61 -40.07
C ASP A 685 43.71 -33.03 -40.57
N GLY A 686 42.76 -33.97 -40.48
CA GLY A 686 42.91 -35.36 -40.94
C GLY A 686 43.73 -36.28 -40.02
N LYS A 687 44.07 -35.82 -38.80
CA LYS A 687 44.77 -36.62 -37.77
C LYS A 687 43.96 -36.67 -36.49
N THR A 688 43.90 -37.84 -35.85
CA THR A 688 43.15 -38.03 -34.59
C THR A 688 44.06 -37.78 -33.39
N TYR A 689 43.78 -36.76 -32.60
CA TYR A 689 44.50 -36.44 -31.36
C TYR A 689 43.68 -36.88 -30.16
N PHE A 690 44.35 -37.21 -29.06
CA PHE A 690 43.69 -37.52 -27.79
C PHE A 690 44.02 -36.47 -26.73
N PHE A 691 42.98 -35.91 -26.12
CA PHE A 691 43.07 -34.92 -25.06
C PHE A 691 42.49 -35.50 -23.77
N LYS A 692 43.19 -35.32 -22.63
CA LYS A 692 42.64 -35.67 -21.32
C LYS A 692 41.40 -34.83 -20.99
N SER A 693 40.68 -35.18 -19.92
CA SER A 693 39.60 -34.33 -19.37
C SER A 693 40.07 -32.93 -18.97
N SER A 694 41.36 -32.76 -18.68
CA SER A 694 42.01 -31.46 -18.48
C SER A 694 42.30 -30.69 -19.77
N GLY A 695 42.05 -31.27 -20.94
CA GLY A 695 42.32 -30.70 -22.26
C GLY A 695 43.76 -30.85 -22.75
N ILE A 696 44.64 -31.47 -21.96
CA ILE A 696 46.05 -31.67 -22.34
C ILE A 696 46.14 -32.78 -23.40
N MET A 697 46.74 -32.45 -24.54
CA MET A 697 47.07 -33.40 -25.61
C MET A 697 48.04 -34.46 -25.09
N GLN A 698 47.72 -35.74 -25.32
CA GLN A 698 48.55 -36.85 -24.88
C GLN A 698 49.53 -37.32 -25.97
N VAL A 699 50.65 -37.85 -25.50
CA VAL A 699 51.68 -38.55 -26.27
C VAL A 699 52.02 -39.86 -25.55
N GLY A 700 52.68 -40.79 -26.24
CA GLY A 700 52.99 -42.14 -25.76
C GLY A 700 51.79 -43.09 -25.72
N TRP A 701 51.93 -44.18 -24.97
CA TRP A 701 50.87 -45.19 -24.77
C TRP A 701 49.68 -44.62 -23.98
N GLN A 702 48.48 -44.75 -24.53
CA GLN A 702 47.23 -44.34 -23.89
C GLN A 702 46.17 -45.43 -24.05
N TRP A 703 45.39 -45.67 -23.01
CA TRP A 703 44.23 -46.55 -23.05
C TRP A 703 42.98 -45.73 -23.40
N SER A 704 42.31 -46.07 -24.50
CA SER A 704 41.08 -45.41 -24.94
C SER A 704 40.23 -46.36 -25.78
N ASN A 705 38.90 -46.27 -25.70
CA ASN A 705 37.97 -47.12 -26.45
C ASN A 705 38.29 -48.64 -26.30
N ASP A 706 38.54 -49.08 -25.08
CA ASP A 706 38.86 -50.48 -24.73
C ASP A 706 40.09 -51.06 -25.44
N SER A 707 41.04 -50.21 -25.85
CA SER A 707 42.29 -50.64 -26.48
C SER A 707 43.45 -49.70 -26.19
N TRP A 708 44.68 -50.22 -26.24
CA TRP A 708 45.89 -49.40 -26.17
C TRP A 708 46.17 -48.76 -27.53
N HIS A 709 46.56 -47.49 -27.49
CA HIS A 709 46.98 -46.69 -28.64
C HIS A 709 48.31 -46.02 -28.32
N TYR A 710 49.13 -45.74 -29.32
CA TYR A 710 50.37 -44.99 -29.12
C TYR A 710 50.32 -43.67 -29.88
N TYR A 711 50.40 -42.54 -29.18
CA TYR A 711 50.45 -41.22 -29.78
C TYR A 711 51.92 -40.76 -29.91
N THR A 712 52.34 -40.37 -31.11
CA THR A 712 53.71 -39.87 -31.36
C THR A 712 53.97 -38.55 -30.62
N GLU A 713 55.21 -38.05 -30.60
CA GLU A 713 55.53 -36.73 -30.03
C GLU A 713 54.74 -35.58 -30.69
N SER A 714 54.28 -35.77 -31.93
CA SER A 714 53.40 -34.82 -32.61
C SER A 714 51.96 -34.83 -32.11
N GLY A 715 51.57 -35.81 -31.28
CA GLY A 715 50.20 -36.05 -30.81
C GLY A 715 49.33 -36.89 -31.76
N ALA A 716 49.82 -37.21 -32.97
CA ALA A 716 49.13 -38.08 -33.92
C ALA A 716 49.32 -39.57 -33.56
N PRO A 717 48.36 -40.46 -33.88
CA PRO A 717 48.44 -41.86 -33.52
C PRO A 717 49.46 -42.58 -34.42
N GLN A 718 50.24 -43.47 -33.83
CA GLN A 718 51.14 -44.37 -34.53
C GLN A 718 50.34 -45.55 -35.08
N THR A 719 50.59 -45.90 -36.34
CA THR A 719 50.01 -47.08 -36.99
C THR A 719 51.13 -47.99 -37.51
N GLY A 720 50.83 -49.27 -37.67
CA GLY A 720 51.79 -50.29 -38.07
C GLY A 720 52.78 -50.67 -36.95
N TRP A 721 53.99 -51.05 -37.34
CA TRP A 721 55.03 -51.49 -36.40
C TRP A 721 55.55 -50.33 -35.53
N LEU A 722 55.61 -50.56 -34.22
CA LEU A 722 56.22 -49.67 -33.25
C LEU A 722 57.27 -50.42 -32.45
N LYS A 723 58.50 -49.88 -32.43
CA LYS A 723 59.52 -50.29 -31.46
C LYS A 723 59.47 -49.34 -30.27
N ASN A 724 59.18 -49.85 -29.09
CA ASN A 724 59.18 -49.07 -27.86
C ASN A 724 59.96 -49.83 -26.77
N GLY A 725 61.12 -49.28 -26.41
CA GLY A 725 62.13 -50.01 -25.64
C GLY A 725 62.70 -51.20 -26.43
N ASP A 726 62.82 -52.35 -25.76
CA ASP A 726 63.33 -53.60 -26.35
C ASP A 726 62.23 -54.46 -27.01
N ALA A 727 60.97 -54.00 -26.99
CA ALA A 727 59.82 -54.73 -27.52
C ALA A 727 59.28 -54.10 -28.81
N TRP A 728 58.73 -54.96 -29.67
CA TRP A 728 57.96 -54.57 -30.85
C TRP A 728 56.47 -54.75 -30.60
N TYR A 729 55.68 -53.84 -31.15
CA TYR A 729 54.22 -53.81 -31.08
C TYR A 729 53.68 -53.56 -32.48
N TYR A 730 52.41 -53.91 -32.71
CA TYR A 730 51.71 -53.58 -33.95
C TYR A 730 50.41 -52.85 -33.63
N LEU A 731 50.22 -51.68 -34.26
CA LEU A 731 49.08 -50.79 -34.08
C LEU A 731 48.22 -50.82 -35.35
N GLU A 732 47.11 -51.54 -35.31
CA GLU A 732 46.24 -51.80 -36.45
C GLU A 732 45.26 -50.64 -36.75
N GLY A 733 44.95 -50.49 -38.04
CA GLY A 733 43.93 -49.55 -38.52
C GLY A 733 44.36 -48.09 -38.50
N LYS A 734 43.44 -47.20 -38.86
CA LYS A 734 43.68 -45.74 -38.90
C LYS A 734 43.78 -45.11 -37.50
N GLU A 735 43.21 -45.79 -36.50
CA GLU A 735 43.19 -45.31 -35.12
C GLU A 735 44.42 -45.78 -34.34
N GLY A 736 45.11 -46.84 -34.79
CA GLY A 736 46.34 -47.34 -34.18
C GLY A 736 46.08 -48.21 -32.96
N VAL A 737 45.20 -49.20 -33.10
CA VAL A 737 44.79 -50.14 -32.04
C VAL A 737 45.88 -51.18 -31.83
N MET A 738 46.41 -51.31 -30.61
CA MET A 738 47.44 -52.29 -30.28
C MET A 738 46.90 -53.72 -30.34
N LEU A 739 47.54 -54.56 -31.15
CA LEU A 739 47.19 -55.98 -31.24
C LEU A 739 47.67 -56.78 -30.02
N VAL A 740 46.87 -57.77 -29.62
CA VAL A 740 47.17 -58.77 -28.60
C VAL A 740 46.75 -60.15 -29.10
N GLY A 741 47.51 -61.21 -28.80
CA GLY A 741 47.24 -62.56 -29.30
C GLY A 741 47.86 -62.86 -30.67
N LEU A 742 47.36 -63.89 -31.35
CA LEU A 742 47.87 -64.35 -32.65
C LEU A 742 47.21 -63.55 -33.77
N HIS A 743 48.02 -62.85 -34.57
CA HIS A 743 47.54 -62.04 -35.69
C HIS A 743 48.44 -62.19 -36.92
N GLN A 744 47.82 -62.10 -38.09
CA GLN A 744 48.53 -62.06 -39.35
C GLN A 744 48.89 -60.62 -39.71
N VAL A 745 50.18 -60.36 -39.91
CA VAL A 745 50.71 -59.07 -40.36
C VAL A 745 51.59 -59.32 -41.58
N ASP A 746 51.31 -58.62 -42.68
CA ASP A 746 52.06 -58.73 -43.95
C ASP A 746 52.27 -60.19 -44.42
N GLY A 747 51.23 -61.02 -44.27
CA GLY A 747 51.23 -62.42 -44.71
C GLY A 747 51.87 -63.42 -43.74
N LYS A 748 52.48 -62.98 -42.63
CA LYS A 748 53.10 -63.85 -41.61
C LYS A 748 52.32 -63.81 -40.30
N GLN A 749 52.31 -64.92 -39.57
CA GLN A 749 51.68 -65.00 -38.24
C GLN A 749 52.64 -64.50 -37.16
N TYR A 750 52.16 -63.62 -36.28
CA TYR A 750 52.89 -63.11 -35.12
C TYR A 750 52.04 -63.29 -33.87
N TYR A 751 52.71 -63.51 -32.73
CA TYR A 751 52.04 -63.57 -31.43
C TYR A 751 52.44 -62.38 -30.58
N PHE A 752 51.46 -61.59 -30.15
CA PHE A 752 51.60 -60.49 -29.22
C PHE A 752 51.11 -60.94 -27.84
N SER A 753 51.89 -60.70 -26.80
CA SER A 753 51.48 -61.03 -25.42
C SER A 753 50.30 -60.15 -24.95
N GLY A 754 49.79 -60.39 -23.74
CA GLY A 754 48.74 -59.55 -23.14
C GLY A 754 49.12 -58.07 -22.96
N SER A 755 50.42 -57.73 -22.98
CA SER A 755 50.91 -56.34 -23.00
C SER A 755 51.10 -55.78 -24.42
N GLY A 756 50.78 -56.56 -25.46
CA GLY A 756 51.00 -56.21 -26.86
C GLY A 756 52.42 -56.43 -27.37
N ALA A 757 53.37 -56.84 -26.50
CA ALA A 757 54.74 -57.09 -26.93
C ALA A 757 54.82 -58.35 -27.81
N MET A 758 55.39 -58.22 -29.00
CA MET A 758 55.67 -59.30 -29.95
C MET A 758 56.61 -60.34 -29.33
N GLN A 759 56.24 -61.60 -29.44
CA GLN A 759 56.93 -62.72 -28.81
C GLN A 759 57.86 -63.44 -29.79
N THR A 760 58.95 -63.98 -29.25
CA THR A 760 59.94 -64.83 -29.95
C THR A 760 60.25 -66.10 -29.15
N GLY A 761 60.81 -67.11 -29.81
CA GLY A 761 61.11 -68.44 -29.26
C GLY A 761 59.87 -69.31 -29.03
N TRP A 762 60.03 -70.36 -28.21
CA TRP A 762 58.93 -71.22 -27.78
C TRP A 762 57.91 -70.45 -26.93
N LYS A 763 56.62 -70.59 -27.25
CA LYS A 763 55.51 -70.01 -26.51
C LYS A 763 54.40 -71.04 -26.35
N TRP A 764 53.86 -71.09 -25.14
CA TRP A 764 52.70 -71.90 -24.79
C TRP A 764 51.48 -71.00 -24.70
N PHE A 765 50.49 -71.25 -25.55
CA PHE A 765 49.18 -70.61 -25.48
C PHE A 765 48.16 -71.47 -26.23
N ASP A 766 46.88 -71.32 -25.88
CA ASP A 766 45.79 -72.13 -26.45
C ASP A 766 46.06 -73.65 -26.34
N ASN A 767 46.67 -74.06 -25.21
CA ASN A 767 47.03 -75.44 -24.89
C ASN A 767 48.04 -76.12 -25.84
N HIS A 768 48.83 -75.35 -26.59
CA HIS A 768 49.81 -75.88 -27.53
C HIS A 768 51.14 -75.09 -27.47
N TYR A 769 52.25 -75.77 -27.74
CA TYR A 769 53.53 -75.10 -28.00
C TYR A 769 53.62 -74.67 -29.46
N ARG A 770 54.02 -73.42 -29.69
CA ARG A 770 54.40 -72.89 -31.01
C ARG A 770 55.76 -72.19 -30.88
N TYR A 771 56.50 -72.08 -31.98
CA TYR A 771 57.78 -71.38 -32.00
C TYR A 771 57.70 -70.14 -32.88
N PHE A 772 58.27 -69.04 -32.42
CA PHE A 772 58.39 -67.79 -33.18
C PHE A 772 59.88 -67.48 -33.41
N GLU A 773 60.26 -67.19 -34.65
CA GLU A 773 61.64 -66.88 -35.00
C GLU A 773 62.10 -65.55 -34.35
N SER A 774 63.38 -65.21 -34.47
CA SER A 774 63.93 -63.97 -33.88
C SER A 774 63.31 -62.69 -34.44
N ASN A 775 62.73 -62.75 -35.64
CA ASN A 775 61.95 -61.67 -36.25
C ASN A 775 60.47 -61.67 -35.81
N GLY A 776 60.04 -62.60 -34.96
CA GLY A 776 58.67 -62.74 -34.46
C GLY A 776 57.72 -63.56 -35.32
N ALA A 777 58.12 -63.98 -36.52
CA ALA A 777 57.26 -64.79 -37.38
C ALA A 777 57.15 -66.22 -36.85
N MET A 778 55.94 -66.78 -36.85
CA MET A 778 55.70 -68.16 -36.44
C MET A 778 56.43 -69.14 -37.36
N LYS A 779 57.22 -70.06 -36.78
CA LYS A 779 57.90 -71.12 -37.51
C LYS A 779 56.94 -72.30 -37.70
N THR A 780 56.98 -72.89 -38.89
CA THR A 780 56.35 -74.18 -39.18
C THR A 780 57.36 -75.15 -39.79
N GLY A 781 57.04 -76.44 -39.78
CA GLY A 781 57.91 -77.54 -40.18
C GLY A 781 59.02 -77.86 -39.17
N TRP A 782 60.11 -78.47 -39.65
CA TRP A 782 61.25 -78.85 -38.82
C TRP A 782 61.93 -77.63 -38.16
N ILE A 783 62.31 -77.79 -36.89
CA ILE A 783 63.18 -76.87 -36.17
C ILE A 783 64.16 -77.66 -35.30
N LYS A 784 65.42 -77.21 -35.27
CA LYS A 784 66.42 -77.71 -34.33
C LYS A 784 66.66 -76.64 -33.27
N ASP A 785 66.27 -76.92 -32.04
CA ASP A 785 66.53 -76.03 -30.90
C ASP A 785 67.42 -76.75 -29.89
N LYS A 786 68.50 -76.09 -29.45
CA LYS A 786 69.51 -76.61 -28.52
C LYS A 786 69.99 -78.05 -28.81
N GLY A 787 70.08 -78.40 -30.09
CA GLY A 787 70.55 -79.71 -30.56
C GLY A 787 69.46 -80.76 -30.74
N ILE A 788 68.23 -80.50 -30.29
CA ILE A 788 67.08 -81.40 -30.37
C ILE A 788 66.20 -80.99 -31.55
N TRP A 789 65.70 -81.96 -32.31
CA TRP A 789 64.78 -81.72 -33.42
C TRP A 789 63.33 -81.77 -32.94
N TYR A 790 62.53 -80.82 -33.42
CA TYR A 790 61.08 -80.75 -33.22
C TYR A 790 60.41 -80.55 -34.59
N TYR A 791 59.13 -80.86 -34.67
CA TYR A 791 58.32 -80.57 -35.85
C TYR A 791 57.07 -79.78 -35.48
N LEU A 792 56.89 -78.64 -36.15
CA LEU A 792 55.75 -77.76 -35.99
C LEU A 792 54.82 -77.96 -37.19
N ASN A 793 53.53 -78.18 -36.93
CA ASN A 793 52.54 -78.42 -37.98
C ASN A 793 52.55 -77.26 -39.02
N PRO A 794 52.67 -77.55 -40.33
CA PRO A 794 52.61 -76.56 -41.41
C PRO A 794 51.38 -75.65 -41.39
N GLU A 795 50.23 -76.12 -40.89
CA GLU A 795 48.97 -75.39 -40.96
C GLU A 795 48.80 -74.36 -39.82
N ASP A 796 49.13 -74.75 -38.59
CA ASP A 796 48.82 -73.97 -37.39
C ASP A 796 50.04 -73.73 -36.48
N GLY A 797 51.22 -74.25 -36.84
CA GLY A 797 52.47 -74.10 -36.10
C GLY A 797 52.54 -74.87 -34.78
N ILE A 798 51.57 -75.73 -34.48
CA ILE A 798 51.54 -76.53 -33.25
C ILE A 798 52.66 -77.57 -33.26
N MET A 799 53.42 -77.66 -32.18
CA MET A 799 54.43 -78.68 -31.98
C MET A 799 53.82 -80.08 -31.89
N LEU A 800 54.28 -81.00 -32.73
CA LEU A 800 53.82 -82.38 -32.73
C LEU A 800 54.44 -83.18 -31.57
N VAL A 801 53.62 -84.06 -30.99
CA VAL A 801 54.00 -85.09 -30.01
C VAL A 801 53.39 -86.43 -30.46
N GLY A 802 54.06 -87.54 -30.20
CA GLY A 802 53.66 -88.88 -30.63
C GLY A 802 54.20 -89.30 -32.01
N LEU A 803 53.68 -90.40 -32.55
CA LEU A 803 54.06 -90.94 -33.85
C LEU A 803 53.35 -90.19 -34.99
N HIS A 804 54.10 -89.52 -35.85
CA HIS A 804 53.57 -88.74 -36.96
C HIS A 804 54.28 -89.05 -38.28
N LYS A 805 53.53 -88.96 -39.38
CA LYS A 805 54.09 -89.08 -40.73
C LYS A 805 54.48 -87.70 -41.23
N VAL A 806 55.77 -87.48 -41.45
CA VAL A 806 56.34 -86.22 -41.94
C VAL A 806 57.08 -86.49 -43.25
N ASN A 807 56.68 -85.81 -44.33
CA ASN A 807 57.31 -85.94 -45.65
C ASN A 807 57.49 -87.39 -46.17
N GLY A 808 56.56 -88.29 -45.85
CA GLY A 808 56.58 -89.68 -46.31
C GLY A 808 57.09 -90.69 -45.27
N GLU A 809 57.95 -90.24 -44.35
CA GLU A 809 58.56 -91.08 -43.31
C GLU A 809 57.83 -90.93 -41.97
N HIS A 810 57.93 -91.94 -41.10
CA HIS A 810 57.34 -91.88 -39.75
C HIS A 810 58.40 -91.48 -38.73
N TYR A 811 58.07 -90.50 -37.90
CA TYR A 811 58.90 -89.99 -36.82
C TYR A 811 58.12 -90.10 -35.52
N TYR A 812 58.83 -90.36 -34.42
CA TYR A 812 58.26 -90.29 -33.09
C TYR A 812 58.82 -89.08 -32.36
N PHE A 813 57.92 -88.24 -31.85
CA PHE A 813 58.24 -87.12 -30.97
C PHE A 813 57.77 -87.49 -29.57
N ASP A 814 58.61 -87.35 -28.55
CA ASP A 814 58.21 -87.63 -27.18
C ASP A 814 57.19 -86.60 -26.64
N GLU A 815 56.78 -86.72 -25.38
CA GLU A 815 55.84 -85.79 -24.74
C GLU A 815 56.37 -84.33 -24.66
N THR A 816 57.68 -84.14 -24.79
CA THR A 816 58.32 -82.82 -24.86
C THR A 816 58.42 -82.30 -26.30
N GLY A 817 57.98 -83.09 -27.29
CA GLY A 817 58.10 -82.82 -28.72
C GLY A 817 59.47 -83.15 -29.31
N ALA A 818 60.38 -83.73 -28.53
CA ALA A 818 61.72 -84.07 -28.99
C ALA A 818 61.66 -85.28 -29.93
N MET A 819 62.23 -85.15 -31.13
CA MET A 819 62.34 -86.23 -32.09
C MET A 819 63.26 -87.32 -31.55
N GLU A 820 62.75 -88.54 -31.53
CA GLU A 820 63.44 -89.68 -30.96
C GLU A 820 64.21 -90.49 -32.01
N THR A 821 65.30 -91.12 -31.54
CA THR A 821 66.15 -92.01 -32.33
C THR A 821 66.47 -93.26 -31.51
N GLY A 822 66.87 -94.35 -32.17
CA GLY A 822 67.13 -95.65 -31.58
C GLY A 822 65.86 -96.46 -31.27
N TRP A 823 66.02 -97.50 -30.44
CA TRP A 823 64.91 -98.35 -30.00
C TRP A 823 63.95 -97.58 -29.08
N LYS A 824 62.66 -97.60 -29.41
CA LYS A 824 61.58 -97.07 -28.58
C LYS A 824 60.43 -98.06 -28.53
N GLN A 825 59.92 -98.29 -27.34
CA GLN A 825 58.74 -99.12 -27.13
C GLN A 825 57.51 -98.22 -27.16
N LEU A 826 56.63 -98.43 -28.13
CA LEU A 826 55.37 -97.69 -28.30
C LEU A 826 54.23 -98.71 -28.30
N ASP A 827 53.25 -98.52 -27.42
CA ASP A 827 52.08 -99.40 -27.27
C ASP A 827 52.43 -100.90 -27.22
N GLY A 828 53.46 -101.23 -26.44
CA GLY A 828 53.96 -102.59 -26.22
C GLY A 828 54.86 -103.15 -27.34
N ASN A 829 54.96 -102.47 -28.48
CA ASN A 829 55.78 -102.89 -29.63
C ASN A 829 57.10 -102.12 -29.68
N TRP A 830 58.20 -102.81 -30.02
CA TRP A 830 59.50 -102.17 -30.19
C TRP A 830 59.69 -101.72 -31.64
N TYR A 831 59.94 -100.42 -31.79
CA TYR A 831 60.24 -99.73 -33.03
C TYR A 831 61.68 -99.21 -32.98
N TYR A 832 62.38 -99.24 -34.11
CA TYR A 832 63.73 -98.65 -34.21
C TYR A 832 63.70 -97.41 -35.09
N PHE A 833 63.92 -96.24 -34.50
CA PHE A 833 64.08 -94.99 -35.23
C PHE A 833 65.55 -94.81 -35.60
N GLN A 834 65.83 -94.50 -36.86
CA GLN A 834 67.18 -94.31 -37.37
C GLN A 834 67.82 -93.04 -36.78
N ALA A 835 69.12 -92.84 -37.03
CA ALA A 835 69.83 -91.65 -36.55
C ALA A 835 69.27 -90.33 -37.11
N ASP A 836 68.58 -90.37 -38.25
CA ASP A 836 67.85 -89.24 -38.83
C ASP A 836 66.42 -89.10 -38.28
N GLY A 837 66.00 -89.98 -37.35
CA GLY A 837 64.68 -90.01 -36.71
C GLY A 837 63.62 -90.81 -37.45
N SER A 838 63.89 -91.29 -38.66
CA SER A 838 62.90 -92.04 -39.44
C SER A 838 62.73 -93.48 -38.93
N LEU A 839 61.50 -93.98 -38.89
CA LEU A 839 61.21 -95.35 -38.46
C LEU A 839 61.76 -96.37 -39.45
N LEU A 840 62.66 -97.25 -39.00
CA LEU A 840 63.16 -98.36 -39.80
C LEU A 840 62.08 -99.43 -39.99
N LYS A 841 61.87 -99.87 -41.24
CA LYS A 841 60.86 -100.88 -41.63
C LYS A 841 61.46 -101.89 -42.60
N ASN A 842 60.99 -103.14 -42.55
CA ASN A 842 61.40 -104.24 -43.45
C ASN A 842 62.92 -104.42 -43.58
N ALA A 843 63.65 -104.13 -42.51
CA ALA A 843 65.11 -104.13 -42.52
C ALA A 843 65.67 -104.75 -41.26
N THR A 844 66.98 -104.95 -41.26
CA THR A 844 67.71 -105.35 -40.07
C THR A 844 68.28 -104.10 -39.41
N THR A 845 68.01 -103.90 -38.13
CA THR A 845 68.53 -102.79 -37.34
C THR A 845 70.07 -102.88 -37.25
N PRO A 846 70.77 -101.76 -36.98
CA PRO A 846 72.24 -101.75 -36.90
C PRO A 846 72.84 -102.75 -35.89
N ASP A 847 72.08 -103.14 -34.87
CA ASP A 847 72.44 -104.13 -33.86
C ASP A 847 71.95 -105.57 -34.17
N GLY A 848 71.40 -105.81 -35.36
CA GLY A 848 71.19 -107.14 -35.93
C GLY A 848 69.77 -107.71 -35.89
N TYR A 849 68.78 -106.94 -35.42
CA TYR A 849 67.39 -107.42 -35.29
C TYR A 849 66.53 -107.10 -36.50
N LYS A 850 65.67 -108.02 -36.94
CA LYS A 850 64.77 -107.79 -38.08
C LYS A 850 63.44 -107.17 -37.62
N VAL A 851 63.12 -105.99 -38.16
CA VAL A 851 61.82 -105.34 -38.02
C VAL A 851 60.97 -105.60 -39.27
N ASN A 852 59.66 -105.77 -39.08
CA ASN A 852 58.71 -106.06 -40.15
C ASN A 852 58.28 -104.80 -40.92
N GLU A 853 57.27 -104.92 -41.77
CA GLU A 853 56.77 -103.83 -42.63
C GLU A 853 56.18 -102.67 -41.83
N GLU A 854 55.66 -102.95 -40.64
CA GLU A 854 55.19 -101.93 -39.71
C GLU A 854 56.32 -101.32 -38.86
N GLY A 855 57.53 -101.88 -38.91
CA GLY A 855 58.70 -101.44 -38.14
C GLY A 855 58.84 -102.13 -36.78
N ILE A 856 58.12 -103.24 -36.56
CA ILE A 856 58.03 -103.99 -35.30
C ILE A 856 58.94 -105.23 -35.33
N TRP A 857 59.65 -105.50 -34.25
CA TRP A 857 60.56 -106.65 -34.09
C TRP A 857 59.85 -107.99 -33.69
N LYS A 858 60.29 -109.18 -34.20
CA LYS A 858 59.74 -110.55 -33.87
C LYS A 858 60.80 -111.71 -33.81
N GLN A 859 60.51 -112.82 -33.08
CA GLN A 859 61.33 -114.06 -32.88
C GLN A 859 60.55 -115.37 -33.27
N ALA A 860 61.18 -116.51 -33.65
CA ALA A 860 60.50 -117.72 -34.23
C ALA A 860 60.87 -119.10 -33.61
N VAL A 861 59.94 -120.10 -33.53
CA VAL A 861 60.17 -121.56 -33.23
C VAL A 861 59.06 -122.52 -33.79
N ALA A 862 59.35 -123.80 -34.12
CA ALA A 862 58.45 -124.90 -34.61
C ALA A 862 58.41 -126.17 -33.69
N VAL A 863 57.46 -127.12 -33.95
CA VAL A 863 56.71 -128.05 -33.03
C VAL A 863 57.30 -129.49 -32.73
N VAL A 864 56.91 -130.10 -31.56
CA VAL A 864 56.89 -131.56 -31.12
C VAL A 864 58.27 -132.23 -30.84
N ASN A 865 58.60 -133.02 -29.78
CA ASN A 865 57.91 -133.73 -28.68
C ASN A 865 58.78 -133.88 -27.40
N ASP A 866 58.08 -134.12 -26.28
CA ASP A 866 58.42 -134.85 -25.04
C ASP A 866 59.40 -134.31 -23.97
N GLU A 867 58.76 -134.16 -22.80
CA GLU A 867 59.14 -134.60 -21.45
C GLU A 867 60.02 -133.74 -20.51
N ALA A 868 59.34 -133.45 -19.38
CA ALA A 868 59.77 -133.57 -17.99
C ALA A 868 60.64 -132.48 -17.32
N ASP A 869 59.93 -131.69 -16.50
CA ASP A 869 60.00 -131.69 -15.02
C ASP A 869 61.18 -131.04 -14.27
N GLN A 870 60.79 -130.13 -13.35
CA GLN A 870 61.46 -129.64 -12.11
C GLN A 870 62.84 -128.95 -12.19
N SER A 871 63.23 -127.92 -11.42
CA SER A 871 62.65 -127.10 -10.34
C SER A 871 63.68 -126.01 -9.91
N GLU A 872 63.20 -124.94 -9.22
CA GLU A 872 63.95 -123.95 -8.37
C GLU A 872 64.86 -122.90 -9.09
N LYS A 873 64.98 -121.60 -8.74
CA LYS A 873 64.76 -120.81 -7.50
C LYS A 873 64.88 -119.28 -7.78
N LYS A 874 64.09 -118.42 -7.07
CA LYS A 874 64.37 -117.04 -6.53
C LYS A 874 64.80 -115.88 -7.49
N GLN A 875 64.51 -114.58 -7.28
CA GLN A 875 63.88 -113.73 -6.25
C GLN A 875 63.63 -112.30 -6.82
N GLU A 876 62.59 -111.60 -6.35
CA GLU A 876 62.42 -110.12 -6.06
C GLU A 876 62.71 -109.04 -7.15
N ALA A 877 62.05 -107.86 -7.23
CA ALA A 877 60.86 -107.24 -6.61
C ALA A 877 60.55 -105.87 -7.28
N ASN A 878 59.27 -105.46 -7.18
CA ASN A 878 58.69 -104.08 -7.12
C ASN A 878 58.85 -103.08 -8.28
N SER A 879 57.88 -102.19 -8.60
CA SER A 879 56.52 -101.91 -8.11
C SER A 879 55.84 -100.82 -8.97
N SER A 880 54.52 -100.97 -9.21
CA SER A 880 53.40 -99.97 -9.22
C SER A 880 53.55 -98.61 -9.93
N SER A 881 52.56 -97.96 -10.57
CA SER A 881 51.08 -98.05 -10.63
C SER A 881 50.64 -96.93 -11.61
N THR A 882 49.80 -97.13 -12.63
CA THR A 882 48.31 -96.96 -12.67
C THR A 882 47.81 -95.68 -11.96
N GLU A 883 46.83 -94.90 -12.43
CA GLU A 883 45.85 -94.94 -13.52
C GLU A 883 45.13 -93.57 -13.50
N GLN A 884 44.42 -93.24 -14.57
CA GLN A 884 43.28 -92.30 -14.65
C GLN A 884 42.10 -93.14 -15.26
N PRO A 885 40.87 -92.66 -15.56
CA PRO A 885 40.22 -91.33 -15.38
C PRO A 885 38.70 -91.42 -15.00
N LYS A 886 38.00 -90.26 -14.96
CA LYS A 886 36.68 -89.93 -15.58
C LYS A 886 35.64 -89.22 -14.69
N GLN A 887 34.89 -88.35 -15.38
CA GLN A 887 33.47 -87.94 -15.27
C GLN A 887 33.01 -86.73 -14.43
N ASP A 888 32.25 -85.87 -15.15
CA ASP A 888 31.05 -85.09 -14.83
C ASP A 888 30.90 -84.30 -13.52
N SER A 889 30.45 -83.04 -13.60
CA SER A 889 29.14 -82.58 -13.08
C SER A 889 29.01 -81.04 -12.92
N ASN A 890 27.75 -80.60 -12.96
CA ASN A 890 27.20 -79.27 -12.70
C ASN A 890 27.32 -78.79 -11.24
N LEU A 891 26.98 -77.50 -11.05
CA LEU A 891 26.27 -76.83 -9.93
C LEU A 891 27.04 -75.78 -9.12
N GLU A 892 26.55 -74.54 -9.27
CA GLU A 892 26.16 -73.56 -8.24
C GLU A 892 26.78 -73.67 -6.83
N ALA A 893 27.35 -72.57 -6.32
CA ALA A 893 26.63 -71.63 -5.44
C ALA A 893 27.58 -70.72 -4.63
N ASN A 894 27.27 -69.42 -4.73
CA ASN A 894 27.15 -68.44 -3.64
C ASN A 894 28.33 -67.90 -2.81
N ALA A 895 28.14 -66.58 -2.60
CA ALA A 895 28.54 -65.74 -1.47
C ALA A 895 30.02 -65.28 -1.45
N SER A 896 30.34 -64.01 -1.24
CA SER A 896 29.55 -62.84 -0.82
C SER A 896 30.48 -61.62 -0.77
N GLU A 897 29.93 -60.43 -1.09
CA GLU A 897 30.14 -59.12 -0.45
C GLU A 897 31.59 -58.60 -0.20
N LYS A 898 31.96 -57.34 -0.44
CA LYS A 898 31.22 -56.07 -0.38
C LYS A 898 32.16 -54.89 -0.73
N LYS A 899 31.52 -53.77 -1.15
CA LYS A 899 31.91 -52.34 -0.96
C LYS A 899 33.08 -51.80 -1.81
N GLU A 900 33.11 -50.55 -2.29
CA GLU A 900 32.25 -49.34 -2.21
C GLU A 900 32.76 -48.32 -3.26
N LYS A 901 31.86 -47.48 -3.82
CA LYS A 901 32.04 -46.14 -4.46
C LYS A 901 32.89 -46.09 -5.75
N GLU A 902 32.48 -45.46 -6.85
CA GLU A 902 31.75 -44.19 -7.08
C GLU A 902 30.84 -44.28 -8.31
#